data_AF-A0A967KD87-F1
#
_entry.id   AF-A0A967KD87-F1
#
_cell.length_a   1.000
_cell.length_b   1.000
_cell.length_c   1.000
_cell.angle_alpha   90.00
_cell.angle_beta   90.00
_cell.angle_gamma   90.00
#
_symmetry.space_group_name_H-M   'P 1'
#
loop_
_entity.id
_entity.type
_entity.pdbx_description
1 polymer ?
#
loop_
_entity_poly.entity_id
_entity_poly.type
_entity_poly.pdbx_seq_one_letter_code
_entity_poly.pdbx_strand_id
1 'polypeptide(L)'
;MNECLSGRDFTVLLDNSASAEKITAWKRHLRICDSCATQLLRTQAGLVSIQKAKVKTSSVVNVSNEPDNIGGLEPNVQIGDFRIEKRLGTGGMGIVYQAVQVSLNRRVALKVLPPGLTLNQESAVERFHREAQAAAKLHHTNIVAIYAEGEENGTCYYAMEMIEGQSLDQVIDDFRAAKGDNSAPPDFTSIEKGGTGEEPDSAESVRSDTKTAFSLSRGGSLQRHFDTIARLIADVADALAYAHNKGIIHRDVKPSNLMLGKDGRLSLMDFGVARMLEDQGITITGSFIGTPHYMSPEQIRGGGDKPDHRTDIYSLGVTLYELLTLRVPFVGENREQIITQILGKEPLRPRQLDDRIPVDLDTICCKAIEKEANRRYQTAGEFAEDLRRYINRYTIRAKRSGPVDKIIKFVRRHKVPVAMAAGILLASIIAGVATWKYFTSRWAQERVIPEIRTLVDKGKYFEAFELSRNAERFARGDPGLAALWPEFSDTMTIDTTPGGARIYVQRYSSPGEKWIRLGKSPTGQIRLARGLYRWKLTKPGYATVEVRRPTSNRPVNFQLYRKDEVPTGMVRVSGGRFKLWLNGMSHHEIELDDYFIDRYEVTNKQFKEFVDSGGYREEKYWKHKFLKEGIILSWSEAMQEFRGESGGAGPSGWRNGKYPEGQDDYPVGGISWYEAAAYAEFAEKELPTIYHWSRAGITSGRYSGTILLHSNFNQKGAASVGGYEGMGSYGTYDMAGNVREWCWNKAGDNKRYILGGAWDEPEYKFVVPAAFSPFDRSTTNGFRCVKYVSDSAVPEKAFEDIVFETRDYSRESPVSAEEFLLYKKTLYSYEKDALNEAVVSVDDSQKYWVHETIVFDAAYGEERVIAHLYLPRNSSPPYQTVIYFPGNSALFLHQYHAGGLPDYLLRGGRAVLYPIYKGTYERNSGLQSNRPDRSLSYRDHVIWWSKDLSRSIDYLELREDIDHEKLGFLGLSWGAALGAIFPAVDDRLKVCVLVGGGFYFEPALPEVDQINFAPHVRIPVLMINGRYDGALLVEKSQRPMFDLLGTPDKDKRHLLFDSGHLPREHVNEESLKWFDLYFGPVVQKEAKQTE
;
A
#
# COMPACT_ATOMS: atom_id res chain seq x y z
N MET A 1 -4.24 18.06 33.97
CA MET A 1 -5.43 18.41 34.77
C MET A 1 -5.21 17.84 36.16
N ASN A 2 -5.29 18.69 37.19
CA ASN A 2 -5.06 18.31 38.59
C ASN A 2 -6.38 18.02 39.36
N GLU A 3 -7.54 18.13 38.71
CA GLU A 3 -8.86 17.88 39.29
C GLU A 3 -9.57 16.71 38.57
N CYS A 4 -10.45 16.02 39.30
CA CYS A 4 -11.23 14.88 38.82
C CYS A 4 -12.36 15.32 37.87
N LEU A 5 -12.78 14.42 36.97
CA LEU A 5 -13.91 14.66 36.05
C LEU A 5 -15.25 14.70 36.79
N SER A 6 -16.15 15.59 36.35
CA SER A 6 -17.49 15.70 36.93
C SER A 6 -18.45 14.65 36.34
N GLY A 7 -19.58 14.42 37.01
CA GLY A 7 -20.64 13.51 36.54
C GLY A 7 -21.09 13.78 35.09
N ARG A 8 -21.16 15.06 34.72
CA ARG A 8 -21.59 15.51 33.37
C ARG A 8 -20.51 15.26 32.31
N ASP A 9 -19.24 15.33 32.69
CA ASP A 9 -18.11 15.06 31.77
C ASP A 9 -18.07 13.58 31.38
N PHE A 10 -18.42 12.66 32.28
CA PHE A 10 -18.51 11.23 31.96
C PHE A 10 -19.59 10.93 30.93
N THR A 11 -20.77 11.56 31.03
CA THR A 11 -21.85 11.41 30.04
C THR A 11 -21.42 11.93 28.67
N VAL A 12 -20.81 13.12 28.62
CA VAL A 12 -20.30 13.73 27.37
C VAL A 12 -19.19 12.88 26.74
N LEU A 13 -18.32 12.28 27.56
CA LEU A 13 -17.26 11.38 27.10
C LEU A 13 -17.83 10.06 26.55
N LEU A 14 -18.88 9.49 27.17
CA LEU A 14 -19.53 8.26 26.72
C LEU A 14 -20.31 8.44 25.42
N ASP A 15 -20.99 9.58 25.28
CA ASP A 15 -21.75 9.93 24.07
C ASP A 15 -20.87 10.54 22.97
N ASN A 16 -19.56 10.68 23.23
CA ASN A 16 -18.54 11.16 22.29
C ASN A 16 -18.85 12.55 21.71
N SER A 17 -19.55 13.40 22.48
CA SER A 17 -20.12 14.69 22.03
C SER A 17 -19.22 15.90 22.29
N ALA A 18 -18.00 15.69 22.81
CA ALA A 18 -16.96 16.73 22.99
C ALA A 18 -15.96 16.78 21.83
N SER A 19 -15.12 17.82 21.79
CA SER A 19 -14.03 17.94 20.80
C SER A 19 -12.95 16.88 20.98
N ALA A 20 -12.28 16.50 19.89
CA ALA A 20 -11.27 15.43 19.87
C ALA A 20 -10.10 15.68 20.83
N GLU A 21 -9.66 16.93 20.98
CA GLU A 21 -8.62 17.31 21.96
C GLU A 21 -9.09 17.10 23.41
N LYS A 22 -10.35 17.44 23.72
CA LYS A 22 -10.91 17.31 25.07
C LYS A 22 -11.12 15.84 25.46
N ILE A 23 -11.62 15.03 24.50
CA ILE A 23 -11.75 13.57 24.65
C ILE A 23 -10.38 12.91 24.88
N THR A 24 -9.35 13.37 24.16
CA THR A 24 -7.99 12.84 24.30
C THR A 24 -7.40 13.19 25.67
N ALA A 25 -7.61 14.42 26.16
CA ALA A 25 -7.17 14.84 27.48
C ALA A 25 -7.89 14.07 28.61
N TRP A 26 -9.19 13.82 28.49
CA TRP A 26 -9.96 13.02 29.45
C TRP A 26 -9.56 11.55 29.46
N LYS A 27 -9.36 10.94 28.28
CA LYS A 27 -8.82 9.56 28.17
C LYS A 27 -7.44 9.42 28.78
N ARG A 28 -6.61 10.47 28.72
CA ARG A 28 -5.30 10.49 29.39
C ARG A 28 -5.43 10.62 30.91
N HIS A 29 -6.33 11.45 31.41
CA HIS A 29 -6.62 11.59 32.85
C HIS A 29 -7.20 10.30 33.46
N LEU A 30 -8.07 9.59 32.74
CA LEU A 30 -8.65 8.32 33.20
C LEU A 30 -7.63 7.18 33.35
N ARG A 31 -6.43 7.30 32.75
CA ARG A 31 -5.35 6.33 32.94
C ARG A 31 -4.53 6.55 34.21
N ILE A 32 -4.72 7.70 34.87
CA ILE A 32 -3.92 8.13 36.02
C ILE A 32 -4.77 8.45 37.26
N CYS A 33 -6.11 8.49 37.14
CA CYS A 33 -7.02 8.68 38.25
C CYS A 33 -8.00 7.51 38.36
N ASP A 34 -7.72 6.57 39.26
CA ASP A 34 -8.52 5.35 39.46
C ASP A 34 -9.95 5.65 39.92
N SER A 35 -10.15 6.73 40.66
CA SER A 35 -11.48 7.21 41.08
C SER A 35 -12.35 7.55 39.86
N CYS A 36 -11.82 8.33 38.91
CA CYS A 36 -12.55 8.70 37.69
C CYS A 36 -12.73 7.50 36.75
N ALA A 37 -11.74 6.61 36.62
CA ALA A 37 -11.84 5.39 35.82
C ALA A 37 -12.97 4.48 36.36
N THR A 38 -13.05 4.32 37.68
CA THR A 38 -14.08 3.52 38.35
C THR A 38 -15.47 4.15 38.22
N GLN A 39 -15.56 5.48 38.35
CA GLN A 39 -16.83 6.20 38.20
C GLN A 39 -17.37 6.13 36.76
N LEU A 40 -16.49 6.19 35.75
CA LEU A 40 -16.85 5.99 34.33
C LEU A 40 -17.41 4.59 34.09
N LEU A 41 -16.76 3.54 34.61
CA LEU A 41 -17.24 2.16 34.49
C LEU A 41 -18.59 1.95 35.19
N ARG A 42 -18.81 2.57 36.35
CA ARG A 42 -20.11 2.55 37.06
C ARG A 42 -21.21 3.24 36.27
N THR A 43 -20.89 4.36 35.62
CA THR A 43 -21.82 5.13 34.79
C THR A 43 -22.15 4.36 33.51
N GLN A 44 -21.15 3.69 32.91
CA GLN A 44 -21.30 2.86 31.70
C GLN A 44 -22.02 1.53 31.97
N ALA A 45 -21.96 1.01 33.20
CA ALA A 45 -22.68 -0.18 33.65
C ALA A 45 -24.08 0.12 34.26
N GLY A 46 -24.53 1.37 34.28
CA GLY A 46 -25.83 1.76 34.83
C GLY A 46 -25.99 1.54 36.35
N LEU A 47 -24.89 1.50 37.10
CA LEU A 47 -24.90 1.23 38.55
C LEU A 47 -24.39 2.44 39.34
N VAL A 48 -25.32 3.18 39.95
CA VAL A 48 -25.09 4.10 41.07
C VAL A 48 -25.84 3.58 42.32
N SER A 49 -25.22 3.78 43.48
CA SER A 49 -25.32 3.04 44.75
C SER A 49 -26.52 3.29 45.68
N ILE A 50 -26.94 2.21 46.37
CA ILE A 50 -27.24 2.00 47.82
C ILE A 50 -27.92 3.14 48.62
N GLN A 51 -29.04 2.85 49.32
CA GLN A 51 -29.13 2.98 50.80
C GLN A 51 -30.36 2.33 51.49
N LYS A 52 -30.12 1.90 52.74
CA LYS A 52 -30.91 1.10 53.70
C LYS A 52 -32.28 1.69 54.09
N ALA A 53 -33.28 0.83 54.37
CA ALA A 53 -33.97 0.73 55.68
C ALA A 53 -35.09 -0.35 55.73
N LYS A 54 -34.85 -1.40 56.54
CA LYS A 54 -35.68 -1.97 57.63
C LYS A 54 -37.21 -2.25 57.49
N VAL A 55 -37.59 -3.39 58.11
CA VAL A 55 -38.91 -3.80 58.69
C VAL A 55 -39.84 -4.58 57.73
N LYS A 56 -40.55 -5.67 58.06
CA LYS A 56 -40.57 -6.80 59.04
C LYS A 56 -41.77 -7.67 58.57
N THR A 57 -41.70 -9.00 58.77
CA THR A 57 -42.81 -9.96 59.10
C THR A 57 -44.04 -10.01 58.16
N SER A 58 -44.70 -11.12 57.80
CA SER A 58 -44.76 -12.50 58.29
C SER A 58 -45.89 -13.24 57.51
N SER A 59 -45.65 -14.52 57.16
CA SER A 59 -46.53 -15.69 57.42
C SER A 59 -47.87 -15.93 56.68
N VAL A 60 -47.91 -17.06 55.92
CA VAL A 60 -48.92 -18.17 55.80
C VAL A 60 -50.37 -17.75 55.35
N VAL A 61 -51.16 -18.41 54.47
CA VAL A 61 -51.77 -19.77 54.48
C VAL A 61 -52.50 -20.04 53.12
N ASN A 62 -52.61 -21.34 52.76
CA ASN A 62 -53.42 -21.98 51.69
C ASN A 62 -54.96 -21.76 51.76
N VAL A 63 -55.71 -22.11 50.69
CA VAL A 63 -56.88 -23.05 50.62
C VAL A 63 -57.64 -22.93 49.26
N SER A 64 -58.47 -23.92 48.93
CA SER A 64 -58.85 -24.60 47.68
C SER A 64 -60.27 -24.37 47.07
N ASN A 65 -60.40 -24.59 45.74
CA ASN A 65 -61.46 -25.22 44.87
C ASN A 65 -63.01 -24.96 44.90
N GLU A 66 -63.55 -24.56 43.71
CA GLU A 66 -64.69 -25.08 42.84
C GLU A 66 -66.21 -24.60 42.86
N PRO A 67 -66.99 -24.68 41.71
CA PRO A 67 -68.10 -23.77 41.22
C PRO A 67 -69.49 -24.39 40.72
N ASP A 68 -70.52 -23.57 40.28
CA ASP A 68 -71.43 -23.67 39.05
C ASP A 68 -72.94 -23.12 39.05
N ASN A 69 -73.42 -22.48 37.92
CA ASN A 69 -74.80 -22.36 37.25
C ASN A 69 -75.45 -20.94 36.85
N ILE A 70 -76.01 -20.68 35.60
CA ILE A 70 -76.47 -19.33 35.04
C ILE A 70 -77.65 -19.34 33.96
N GLY A 71 -78.71 -18.44 33.98
CA GLY A 71 -80.00 -18.40 33.14
C GLY A 71 -80.35 -17.15 32.21
N GLY A 72 -81.53 -17.04 31.51
CA GLY A 72 -81.89 -16.01 30.44
C GLY A 72 -83.34 -15.38 30.42
N LEU A 73 -83.72 -14.44 29.49
CA LEU A 73 -84.98 -13.61 29.44
C LEU A 73 -86.11 -14.10 28.49
N GLU A 74 -87.39 -13.88 28.85
CA GLU A 74 -88.61 -14.30 28.10
C GLU A 74 -89.18 -13.25 27.10
N PRO A 75 -89.95 -13.63 26.05
CA PRO A 75 -90.60 -12.70 25.11
C PRO A 75 -91.60 -11.73 25.76
N ASN A 76 -91.80 -10.54 25.16
CA ASN A 76 -92.62 -9.41 25.63
C ASN A 76 -92.17 -8.72 26.94
N VAL A 77 -91.09 -9.18 27.56
CA VAL A 77 -90.44 -8.45 28.67
C VAL A 77 -89.84 -7.14 28.13
N GLN A 78 -90.03 -6.04 28.86
CA GLN A 78 -89.40 -4.75 28.57
C GLN A 78 -88.21 -4.54 29.50
N ILE A 79 -87.06 -4.20 28.92
CA ILE A 79 -85.83 -3.79 29.62
C ILE A 79 -85.38 -2.43 29.07
N GLY A 80 -85.40 -1.41 29.93
CA GLY A 80 -85.28 -0.01 29.60
C GLY A 80 -86.32 0.41 28.56
N ASP A 81 -85.83 0.98 27.46
CA ASP A 81 -86.64 1.41 26.32
C ASP A 81 -86.90 0.28 25.30
N PHE A 82 -86.52 -0.97 25.60
CA PHE A 82 -86.54 -2.07 24.64
C PHE A 82 -87.49 -3.18 25.06
N ARG A 83 -88.50 -3.47 24.23
CA ARG A 83 -89.41 -4.61 24.42
C ARG A 83 -88.93 -5.80 23.59
N ILE A 84 -88.65 -6.92 24.25
CA ILE A 84 -88.19 -8.16 23.63
C ILE A 84 -89.31 -8.77 22.78
N GLU A 85 -89.05 -9.05 21.50
CA GLU A 85 -89.99 -9.77 20.62
C GLU A 85 -89.64 -11.27 20.55
N LYS A 86 -88.38 -11.60 20.23
CA LYS A 86 -87.92 -12.98 20.14
C LYS A 86 -86.41 -13.09 20.38
N ARG A 87 -85.94 -14.24 20.85
CA ARG A 87 -84.51 -14.56 20.91
C ARG A 87 -83.97 -14.83 19.51
N LEU A 88 -82.84 -14.22 19.16
CA LEU A 88 -82.14 -14.43 17.88
C LEU A 88 -81.02 -15.47 18.01
N GLY A 89 -80.33 -15.49 19.16
CA GLY A 89 -79.24 -16.42 19.39
C GLY A 89 -78.63 -16.26 20.77
N THR A 90 -77.71 -17.14 21.12
CA THR A 90 -76.96 -17.08 22.38
C THR A 90 -75.52 -17.49 22.11
N GLY A 91 -74.60 -16.65 22.57
CA GLY A 91 -73.16 -16.82 22.41
C GLY A 91 -72.42 -16.83 23.75
N GLY A 92 -71.10 -16.94 23.71
CA GLY A 92 -70.25 -17.10 24.90
C GLY A 92 -70.18 -15.92 25.87
N MET A 93 -70.78 -14.77 25.54
CA MET A 93 -70.80 -13.56 26.38
C MET A 93 -72.21 -12.94 26.53
N GLY A 94 -73.28 -13.68 26.20
CA GLY A 94 -74.66 -13.19 26.39
C GLY A 94 -75.67 -13.75 25.39
N ILE A 95 -76.92 -13.30 25.53
CA ILE A 95 -78.06 -13.69 24.68
C ILE A 95 -78.49 -12.48 23.83
N VAL A 96 -78.69 -12.69 22.53
CA VAL A 96 -79.14 -11.64 21.60
C VAL A 96 -80.62 -11.83 21.29
N TYR A 97 -81.39 -10.76 21.43
CA TYR A 97 -82.82 -10.71 21.15
C TYR A 97 -83.12 -9.71 20.03
N GLN A 98 -84.17 -9.98 19.28
CA GLN A 98 -84.89 -8.98 18.52
C GLN A 98 -85.78 -8.21 19.50
N ALA A 99 -85.64 -6.89 19.52
CA ALA A 99 -86.44 -6.03 20.36
C ALA A 99 -86.94 -4.81 19.57
N VAL A 100 -88.02 -4.21 20.05
CA VAL A 100 -88.48 -2.90 19.56
C VAL A 100 -88.11 -1.86 20.60
N GLN A 101 -87.37 -0.84 20.16
CA GLN A 101 -87.17 0.38 20.93
C GLN A 101 -88.49 1.17 20.94
N VAL A 102 -89.14 1.27 22.08
CA VAL A 102 -90.51 1.79 22.19
C VAL A 102 -90.56 3.29 21.87
N SER A 103 -89.60 4.07 22.35
CA SER A 103 -89.55 5.53 22.12
C SER A 103 -89.44 5.95 20.64
N LEU A 104 -88.78 5.14 19.81
CA LEU A 104 -88.50 5.44 18.40
C LEU A 104 -89.23 4.50 17.42
N ASN A 105 -90.00 3.54 17.94
CA ASN A 105 -90.66 2.47 17.18
C ASN A 105 -89.74 1.79 16.15
N ARG A 106 -88.51 1.47 16.57
CA ARG A 106 -87.46 0.88 15.71
C ARG A 106 -87.10 -0.51 16.19
N ARG A 107 -86.97 -1.46 15.26
CA ARG A 107 -86.42 -2.80 15.55
C ARG A 107 -84.90 -2.73 15.72
N VAL A 108 -84.42 -3.34 16.80
CA VAL A 108 -83.01 -3.41 17.16
C VAL A 108 -82.63 -4.85 17.53
N ALA A 109 -81.36 -5.19 17.38
CA ALA A 109 -80.80 -6.37 18.03
C ALA A 109 -80.30 -5.94 19.42
N LEU A 110 -80.81 -6.56 20.48
CA LEU A 110 -80.47 -6.26 21.86
C LEU A 110 -79.64 -7.42 22.43
N LYS A 111 -78.35 -7.17 22.71
CA LYS A 111 -77.49 -8.13 23.40
C LYS A 111 -77.63 -7.92 24.90
N VAL A 112 -77.82 -9.00 25.63
CA VAL A 112 -78.10 -8.98 27.07
C VAL A 112 -77.16 -9.95 27.80
N LEU A 113 -76.56 -9.48 28.88
CA LEU A 113 -75.74 -10.30 29.80
C LEU A 113 -76.57 -10.64 31.07
N PRO A 114 -76.94 -11.91 31.27
CA PRO A 114 -77.81 -12.28 32.40
C PRO A 114 -77.12 -12.21 33.78
N PRO A 115 -77.89 -11.97 34.88
CA PRO A 115 -77.35 -11.75 36.23
C PRO A 115 -76.49 -12.89 36.83
N GLY A 116 -76.64 -14.15 36.38
CA GLY A 116 -75.84 -15.25 36.94
C GLY A 116 -74.36 -15.21 36.51
N LEU A 117 -74.03 -14.50 35.43
CA LEU A 117 -72.66 -14.33 34.90
C LEU A 117 -71.95 -13.11 35.48
N THR A 118 -72.66 -12.24 36.20
CA THR A 118 -72.10 -10.99 36.76
C THR A 118 -71.55 -11.18 38.19
N LEU A 119 -71.95 -12.24 38.91
CA LEU A 119 -71.72 -12.39 40.35
C LEU A 119 -70.35 -12.96 40.78
N ASN A 120 -69.46 -13.39 39.86
CA ASN A 120 -68.12 -13.90 40.22
C ASN A 120 -67.01 -13.58 39.20
N GLN A 121 -67.26 -12.66 38.27
CA GLN A 121 -66.26 -12.21 37.30
C GLN A 121 -66.48 -10.73 36.97
N GLU A 122 -65.90 -9.79 37.73
CA GLU A 122 -65.82 -8.36 37.35
C GLU A 122 -65.32 -8.19 35.91
N SER A 123 -64.46 -9.12 35.46
CA SER A 123 -63.98 -9.18 34.08
C SER A 123 -65.07 -9.46 33.03
N ALA A 124 -66.20 -10.11 33.31
CA ALA A 124 -67.21 -10.39 32.29
C ALA A 124 -68.08 -9.16 31.95
N VAL A 125 -68.51 -8.42 32.98
CA VAL A 125 -69.28 -7.17 32.82
C VAL A 125 -68.42 -6.08 32.20
N GLU A 126 -67.17 -5.91 32.65
CA GLU A 126 -66.25 -4.97 32.04
C GLU A 126 -65.98 -5.28 30.55
N ARG A 127 -65.90 -6.57 30.19
CA ARG A 127 -65.74 -6.99 28.79
C ARG A 127 -66.94 -6.60 27.94
N PHE A 128 -68.14 -6.84 28.45
CA PHE A 128 -69.40 -6.50 27.79
C PHE A 128 -69.52 -5.00 27.52
N HIS A 129 -69.22 -4.15 28.50
CA HIS A 129 -69.21 -2.70 28.33
C HIS A 129 -68.10 -2.21 27.37
N ARG A 130 -66.89 -2.78 27.45
CA ARG A 130 -65.78 -2.40 26.55
C ARG A 130 -66.09 -2.72 25.09
N GLU A 131 -66.77 -3.83 24.81
CA GLU A 131 -67.22 -4.21 23.47
C GLU A 131 -68.22 -3.19 22.92
N ALA A 132 -69.27 -2.86 23.68
CA ALA A 132 -70.27 -1.87 23.30
C ALA A 132 -69.66 -0.48 23.07
N GLN A 133 -68.80 -0.01 23.98
CA GLN A 133 -68.14 1.29 23.89
C GLN A 133 -67.15 1.39 22.73
N ALA A 134 -66.47 0.30 22.38
CA ALA A 134 -65.56 0.28 21.23
C ALA A 134 -66.34 0.39 19.92
N ALA A 135 -67.41 -0.38 19.76
CA ALA A 135 -68.26 -0.33 18.57
C ALA A 135 -69.05 0.99 18.47
N ALA A 136 -69.50 1.58 19.59
CA ALA A 136 -70.22 2.86 19.61
C ALA A 136 -69.41 4.05 19.07
N LYS A 137 -68.07 3.99 19.15
CA LYS A 137 -67.16 5.02 18.60
C LYS A 137 -66.99 4.94 17.09
N LEU A 138 -67.57 3.93 16.44
CA LEU A 138 -67.36 3.64 15.04
C LEU A 138 -68.64 3.92 14.24
N HIS A 139 -68.50 4.71 13.18
CA HIS A 139 -69.57 4.99 12.23
C HIS A 139 -69.09 4.64 10.83
N HIS A 140 -69.43 3.44 10.37
CA HIS A 140 -69.07 2.95 9.05
C HIS A 140 -70.18 2.06 8.50
N THR A 141 -70.43 2.12 7.19
CA THR A 141 -71.52 1.35 6.53
C THR A 141 -71.43 -0.15 6.82
N ASN A 142 -70.24 -0.72 6.83
CA ASN A 142 -69.99 -2.14 7.09
C ASN A 142 -69.65 -2.47 8.56
N ILE A 143 -69.98 -1.60 9.52
CA ILE A 143 -69.88 -1.88 10.96
C ILE A 143 -71.27 -1.71 11.57
N VAL A 144 -71.74 -2.73 12.29
CA VAL A 144 -73.04 -2.69 12.97
C VAL A 144 -73.03 -1.57 14.02
N ALA A 145 -73.92 -0.59 13.86
CA ALA A 145 -73.98 0.57 14.75
C ALA A 145 -74.57 0.22 16.12
N ILE A 146 -73.94 0.69 17.19
CA ILE A 146 -74.50 0.65 18.55
C ILE A 146 -75.36 1.89 18.76
N TYR A 147 -76.61 1.69 19.17
CA TYR A 147 -77.58 2.77 19.38
C TYR A 147 -77.71 3.19 20.84
N ALA A 148 -77.61 2.24 21.77
CA ALA A 148 -77.75 2.51 23.20
C ALA A 148 -77.07 1.41 24.01
N GLU A 149 -76.68 1.75 25.23
CA GLU A 149 -76.17 0.84 26.25
C GLU A 149 -76.84 1.21 27.57
N GLY A 150 -77.12 0.21 28.41
CA GLY A 150 -77.76 0.42 29.69
C GLY A 150 -77.66 -0.79 30.61
N GLU A 151 -78.08 -0.57 31.84
CA GLU A 151 -78.21 -1.62 32.85
C GLU A 151 -79.53 -1.41 33.56
N GLU A 152 -80.30 -2.48 33.72
CA GLU A 152 -81.53 -2.45 34.51
C GLU A 152 -81.67 -3.77 35.28
N ASN A 153 -82.00 -3.68 36.58
CA ASN A 153 -82.16 -4.83 37.47
C ASN A 153 -80.95 -5.79 37.46
N GLY A 154 -79.72 -5.25 37.42
CA GLY A 154 -78.47 -6.02 37.40
C GLY A 154 -78.22 -6.78 36.09
N THR A 155 -78.99 -6.48 35.04
CA THR A 155 -78.84 -7.06 33.71
C THR A 155 -78.30 -5.99 32.76
N CYS A 156 -77.06 -6.15 32.32
CA CYS A 156 -76.44 -5.24 31.35
C CYS A 156 -76.94 -5.55 29.94
N TYR A 157 -77.24 -4.53 29.15
CA TYR A 157 -77.65 -4.67 27.77
C TYR A 157 -77.07 -3.57 26.87
N TYR A 158 -76.93 -3.86 25.58
CA TYR A 158 -76.74 -2.84 24.56
C TYR A 158 -77.55 -3.16 23.30
N ALA A 159 -78.10 -2.11 22.70
CA ALA A 159 -78.91 -2.15 21.49
C ALA A 159 -78.06 -1.78 20.28
N MET A 160 -78.15 -2.58 19.23
CA MET A 160 -77.42 -2.42 17.98
C MET A 160 -78.34 -2.53 16.76
N GLU A 161 -77.83 -2.09 15.62
CA GLU A 161 -78.51 -2.19 14.32
C GLU A 161 -79.02 -3.62 14.08
N MET A 162 -80.32 -3.75 13.78
CA MET A 162 -80.90 -5.02 13.36
C MET A 162 -80.53 -5.28 11.90
N ILE A 163 -79.68 -6.28 11.67
CA ILE A 163 -79.39 -6.78 10.32
C ILE A 163 -80.31 -7.95 10.02
N GLU A 164 -81.30 -7.72 9.14
CA GLU A 164 -82.12 -8.80 8.59
C GLU A 164 -81.31 -9.59 7.57
N GLY A 165 -80.75 -10.72 7.99
CA GLY A 165 -79.85 -11.53 7.18
C GLY A 165 -79.36 -12.77 7.91
N GLN A 166 -78.32 -13.40 7.37
CA GLN A 166 -77.65 -14.56 7.96
C GLN A 166 -76.19 -14.22 8.27
N SER A 167 -75.61 -14.90 9.26
CA SER A 167 -74.17 -14.82 9.53
C SER A 167 -73.39 -15.57 8.44
N LEU A 168 -72.18 -15.14 8.16
CA LEU A 168 -71.40 -15.65 7.02
C LEU A 168 -71.00 -17.12 7.20
N ASP A 169 -70.88 -17.62 8.44
CA ASP A 169 -70.71 -19.06 8.71
C ASP A 169 -71.91 -19.89 8.24
N GLN A 170 -73.14 -19.41 8.47
CA GLN A 170 -74.36 -20.06 7.97
C GLN A 170 -74.38 -20.06 6.44
N VAL A 171 -73.99 -18.96 5.80
CA VAL A 171 -73.89 -18.87 4.33
C VAL A 171 -72.84 -19.86 3.78
N ILE A 172 -71.70 -20.00 4.45
CA ILE A 172 -70.66 -20.98 4.08
C ILE A 172 -71.18 -22.41 4.25
N ASP A 173 -71.92 -22.71 5.31
CA ASP A 173 -72.51 -24.03 5.53
C ASP A 173 -73.60 -24.36 4.50
N ASP A 174 -74.43 -23.38 4.13
CA ASP A 174 -75.40 -23.52 3.03
C ASP A 174 -74.69 -23.78 1.69
N PHE A 175 -73.55 -23.11 1.42
CA PHE A 175 -72.71 -23.39 0.25
C PHE A 175 -72.06 -24.77 0.29
N ARG A 176 -71.66 -25.26 1.48
CA ARG A 176 -71.12 -26.62 1.66
C ARG A 176 -72.20 -27.67 1.39
N ALA A 177 -73.42 -27.46 1.89
CA ALA A 177 -74.56 -28.33 1.64
C ALA A 177 -74.93 -28.37 0.15
N ALA A 178 -74.84 -27.24 -0.55
CA ALA A 178 -75.15 -27.15 -1.99
C ALA A 178 -74.07 -27.76 -2.92
N LYS A 179 -72.80 -27.87 -2.48
CA LYS A 179 -71.65 -28.35 -3.29
C LYS A 179 -71.74 -29.84 -3.67
N GLY A 180 -72.67 -30.60 -3.10
CA GLY A 180 -72.89 -32.02 -3.38
C GLY A 180 -73.58 -32.34 -4.72
N ASP A 181 -74.08 -31.33 -5.44
CA ASP A 181 -74.86 -31.46 -6.66
C ASP A 181 -74.18 -30.67 -7.81
N ASN A 182 -73.77 -31.35 -8.88
CA ASN A 182 -72.70 -30.95 -9.81
C ASN A 182 -73.12 -29.86 -10.83
N SER A 183 -73.45 -28.64 -10.38
CA SER A 183 -73.75 -27.47 -11.23
C SER A 183 -73.27 -26.13 -10.61
N ALA A 184 -73.27 -25.05 -11.40
CA ALA A 184 -72.58 -23.76 -11.19
C ALA A 184 -72.58 -23.17 -9.76
N PRO A 185 -71.56 -22.35 -9.37
CA PRO A 185 -71.43 -21.83 -8.02
C PRO A 185 -72.66 -21.00 -7.62
N PRO A 186 -73.11 -21.10 -6.36
CA PRO A 186 -74.18 -20.25 -5.86
C PRO A 186 -73.80 -18.76 -5.95
N ASP A 187 -74.72 -17.94 -6.47
CA ASP A 187 -74.49 -16.51 -6.70
C ASP A 187 -75.00 -15.69 -5.50
N PHE A 188 -74.11 -14.89 -4.90
CA PHE A 188 -74.43 -13.94 -3.82
C PHE A 188 -75.41 -12.83 -4.25
N THR A 189 -75.72 -12.68 -5.55
CA THR A 189 -76.43 -11.52 -6.10
C THR A 189 -77.95 -11.66 -6.28
N SER A 190 -78.59 -12.74 -5.83
CA SER A 190 -80.06 -12.84 -5.84
C SER A 190 -80.70 -12.28 -4.57
N ILE A 191 -80.53 -10.97 -4.36
CA ILE A 191 -81.42 -10.23 -3.46
C ILE A 191 -82.05 -9.07 -4.23
N GLU A 192 -83.03 -9.41 -5.07
CA GLU A 192 -83.88 -8.42 -5.72
C GLU A 192 -85.26 -8.33 -5.05
N LYS A 193 -85.75 -7.09 -4.99
CA LYS A 193 -87.01 -6.63 -4.39
C LYS A 193 -88.23 -7.41 -4.90
N GLY A 194 -88.99 -8.03 -4.01
CA GLY A 194 -90.40 -8.35 -4.27
C GLY A 194 -91.26 -7.09 -4.08
N GLY A 195 -91.80 -6.55 -5.17
CA GLY A 195 -92.76 -5.45 -5.18
C GLY A 195 -94.22 -5.94 -5.12
N THR A 196 -95.03 -5.16 -4.39
CA THR A 196 -96.50 -4.94 -4.51
C THR A 196 -97.48 -6.12 -4.48
N GLY A 197 -98.41 -6.12 -3.50
CA GLY A 197 -99.81 -6.54 -3.70
C GLY A 197 -100.39 -7.57 -2.72
N GLU A 198 -101.14 -7.07 -1.73
CA GLU A 198 -102.40 -7.59 -1.13
C GLU A 198 -102.46 -8.91 -0.31
N GLU A 199 -102.98 -8.76 0.92
CA GLU A 199 -103.66 -9.74 1.81
C GLU A 199 -104.88 -10.42 1.10
N PRO A 200 -105.51 -11.54 1.58
CA PRO A 200 -105.80 -11.84 2.99
C PRO A 200 -105.95 -13.33 3.44
N ASP A 201 -106.21 -13.44 4.74
CA ASP A 201 -107.13 -14.35 5.44
C ASP A 201 -106.88 -15.87 5.67
N SER A 202 -106.71 -16.14 6.97
CA SER A 202 -107.43 -17.11 7.80
C SER A 202 -107.01 -18.60 7.86
N ALA A 203 -106.71 -18.97 9.11
CA ALA A 203 -107.02 -20.21 9.83
C ALA A 203 -106.27 -21.53 9.54
N GLU A 204 -105.54 -21.94 10.60
CA GLU A 204 -105.38 -23.30 11.11
C GLU A 204 -104.56 -24.33 10.31
N SER A 205 -103.35 -24.59 10.80
CA SER A 205 -103.02 -25.83 11.56
C SER A 205 -101.63 -26.43 11.24
N VAL A 206 -100.96 -26.86 12.31
CA VAL A 206 -99.90 -27.87 12.40
C VAL A 206 -98.51 -27.61 11.78
N ARG A 207 -97.58 -27.28 12.69
CA ARG A 207 -96.18 -27.75 12.82
C ARG A 207 -95.41 -28.11 11.53
N SER A 208 -94.40 -27.30 11.21
CA SER A 208 -93.04 -27.78 10.93
C SER A 208 -92.11 -26.58 10.77
N ASP A 209 -91.04 -26.54 11.57
CA ASP A 209 -89.91 -25.62 11.43
C ASP A 209 -89.44 -25.58 9.98
N THR A 210 -89.72 -24.49 9.28
CA THR A 210 -89.12 -24.23 7.97
C THR A 210 -88.21 -23.04 8.15
N LYS A 211 -86.93 -23.32 8.41
CA LYS A 211 -85.86 -22.32 8.24
C LYS A 211 -86.04 -21.74 6.84
N THR A 212 -86.27 -20.44 6.77
CA THR A 212 -86.37 -19.68 5.53
C THR A 212 -85.07 -19.88 4.74
N ALA A 213 -85.09 -20.81 3.80
CA ALA A 213 -83.95 -21.10 2.95
C ALA A 213 -83.71 -19.88 2.06
N PHE A 214 -82.50 -19.31 2.13
CA PHE A 214 -82.00 -18.41 1.10
C PHE A 214 -82.09 -19.16 -0.23
N SER A 215 -83.04 -18.80 -1.09
CA SER A 215 -83.24 -19.45 -2.38
C SER A 215 -82.11 -19.04 -3.33
N LEU A 216 -81.02 -19.80 -3.32
CA LEU A 216 -79.87 -19.61 -4.21
C LEU A 216 -80.32 -19.82 -5.67
N SER A 217 -80.49 -18.74 -6.44
CA SER A 217 -80.71 -18.87 -7.88
C SER A 217 -79.41 -19.34 -8.55
N ARG A 218 -79.49 -20.47 -9.28
CA ARG A 218 -78.35 -21.06 -10.00
C ARG A 218 -78.25 -20.39 -11.38
N GLY A 219 -77.17 -19.67 -11.65
CA GLY A 219 -76.97 -19.05 -12.99
C GLY A 219 -75.82 -18.04 -13.17
N GLY A 220 -75.05 -17.69 -12.13
CA GLY A 220 -73.96 -16.71 -12.23
C GLY A 220 -72.65 -17.26 -12.81
N SER A 221 -71.88 -16.42 -13.53
CA SER A 221 -70.51 -16.76 -13.98
C SER A 221 -69.57 -16.94 -12.79
N LEU A 222 -68.67 -17.93 -12.84
CA LEU A 222 -67.65 -18.19 -11.82
C LEU A 222 -66.78 -16.96 -11.52
N GLN A 223 -66.52 -16.13 -12.53
CA GLN A 223 -65.80 -14.87 -12.35
C GLN A 223 -66.60 -13.88 -11.50
N ARG A 224 -67.92 -13.79 -11.71
CA ARG A 224 -68.82 -12.92 -10.92
C ARG A 224 -68.85 -13.35 -9.46
N HIS A 225 -68.86 -14.66 -9.20
CA HIS A 225 -68.81 -15.21 -7.84
C HIS A 225 -67.54 -14.78 -7.09
N PHE A 226 -66.35 -14.95 -7.69
CA PHE A 226 -65.09 -14.52 -7.06
C PHE A 226 -64.97 -13.00 -6.92
N ASP A 227 -65.47 -12.23 -7.90
CA ASP A 227 -65.52 -10.77 -7.79
C ASP A 227 -66.43 -10.32 -6.64
N THR A 228 -67.55 -11.01 -6.41
CA THR A 228 -68.45 -10.70 -5.30
C THR A 228 -67.82 -11.05 -3.95
N ILE A 229 -67.17 -12.21 -3.80
CA ILE A 229 -66.39 -12.54 -2.60
C ILE A 229 -65.33 -11.47 -2.33
N ALA A 230 -64.56 -11.10 -3.36
CA ALA A 230 -63.53 -10.07 -3.23
C ALA A 230 -64.12 -8.71 -2.84
N ARG A 231 -65.31 -8.34 -3.36
CA ARG A 231 -66.00 -7.08 -3.01
C ARG A 231 -66.41 -7.07 -1.54
N LEU A 232 -67.10 -8.12 -1.09
CA LEU A 232 -67.56 -8.22 0.29
C LEU A 232 -66.40 -8.17 1.28
N ILE A 233 -65.30 -8.88 1.00
CA ILE A 233 -64.10 -8.85 1.86
C ILE A 233 -63.38 -7.51 1.77
N ALA A 234 -63.35 -6.84 0.62
CA ALA A 234 -62.78 -5.50 0.51
C ALA A 234 -63.55 -4.48 1.37
N ASP A 235 -64.88 -4.54 1.38
CA ASP A 235 -65.72 -3.63 2.17
C ASP A 235 -65.52 -3.86 3.69
N VAL A 236 -65.36 -5.12 4.13
CA VAL A 236 -65.02 -5.45 5.52
C VAL A 236 -63.59 -5.03 5.86
N ALA A 237 -62.64 -5.17 4.93
CA ALA A 237 -61.27 -4.70 5.11
C ALA A 237 -61.21 -3.16 5.24
N ASP A 238 -62.05 -2.42 4.50
CA ASP A 238 -62.21 -0.98 4.66
C ASP A 238 -62.82 -0.61 6.03
N ALA A 239 -63.82 -1.36 6.51
CA ALA A 239 -64.34 -1.21 7.88
C ALA A 239 -63.27 -1.43 8.95
N LEU A 240 -62.46 -2.49 8.83
CA LEU A 240 -61.35 -2.74 9.73
C LEU A 240 -60.32 -1.61 9.66
N ALA A 241 -59.98 -1.12 8.46
CA ALA A 241 -59.05 0.00 8.30
C ALA A 241 -59.56 1.26 9.01
N TYR A 242 -60.86 1.54 8.90
CA TYR A 242 -61.51 2.62 9.62
C TYR A 242 -61.39 2.45 11.15
N ALA A 243 -61.68 1.26 11.67
CA ALA A 243 -61.54 0.96 13.10
C ALA A 243 -60.08 1.07 13.59
N HIS A 244 -59.12 0.54 12.82
CA HIS A 244 -57.68 0.59 13.11
C HIS A 244 -57.17 2.03 13.19
N ASN A 245 -57.64 2.92 12.29
CA ASN A 245 -57.31 4.35 12.33
C ASN A 245 -57.86 5.08 13.57
N LYS A 246 -58.89 4.52 14.21
CA LYS A 246 -59.42 5.00 15.50
C LYS A 246 -58.73 4.33 16.70
N GLY A 247 -57.70 3.52 16.48
CA GLY A 247 -56.97 2.79 17.51
C GLY A 247 -57.70 1.56 18.04
N ILE A 248 -58.75 1.10 17.36
CA ILE A 248 -59.58 -0.05 17.79
C ILE A 248 -59.20 -1.27 16.95
N ILE A 249 -58.86 -2.37 17.60
CA ILE A 249 -58.51 -3.66 16.96
C ILE A 249 -59.61 -4.67 17.32
N HIS A 250 -60.11 -5.41 16.34
CA HIS A 250 -61.26 -6.30 16.51
C HIS A 250 -60.91 -7.59 17.27
N ARG A 251 -59.77 -8.22 16.96
CA ARG A 251 -59.19 -9.44 17.56
C ARG A 251 -59.98 -10.75 17.42
N ASP A 252 -61.24 -10.70 17.01
CA ASP A 252 -62.06 -11.91 16.79
C ASP A 252 -62.81 -11.87 15.44
N VAL A 253 -62.13 -11.52 14.36
CA VAL A 253 -62.74 -11.53 13.01
C VAL A 253 -62.93 -12.98 12.55
N LYS A 254 -64.16 -13.37 12.26
CA LYS A 254 -64.52 -14.72 11.78
C LYS A 254 -65.90 -14.68 11.10
N PRO A 255 -66.28 -15.70 10.31
CA PRO A 255 -67.55 -15.70 9.60
C PRO A 255 -68.78 -15.51 10.50
N SER A 256 -68.80 -16.04 11.73
CA SER A 256 -69.95 -15.85 12.64
C SER A 256 -70.13 -14.40 13.15
N ASN A 257 -69.10 -13.56 13.03
CA ASN A 257 -69.12 -12.15 13.44
C ASN A 257 -69.31 -11.21 12.22
N LEU A 258 -69.65 -11.78 11.06
CA LEU A 258 -69.93 -11.06 9.82
C LEU A 258 -71.37 -11.39 9.38
N MET A 259 -72.24 -10.38 9.32
CA MET A 259 -73.65 -10.54 8.94
C MET A 259 -73.86 -10.08 7.50
N LEU A 260 -74.41 -10.95 6.67
CA LEU A 260 -74.82 -10.62 5.30
C LEU A 260 -76.30 -10.22 5.30
N GLY A 261 -76.58 -8.94 5.14
CA GLY A 261 -77.93 -8.41 5.07
C GLY A 261 -78.64 -8.73 3.74
N LYS A 262 -79.98 -8.66 3.75
CA LYS A 262 -80.81 -8.71 2.52
C LYS A 262 -80.49 -7.59 1.52
N ASP A 263 -79.77 -6.55 1.90
CA ASP A 263 -79.28 -5.50 1.00
C ASP A 263 -77.99 -5.91 0.26
N GLY A 264 -77.44 -7.09 0.54
CA GLY A 264 -76.16 -7.56 0.01
C GLY A 264 -74.94 -7.00 0.74
N ARG A 265 -75.16 -6.25 1.84
CA ARG A 265 -74.09 -5.64 2.64
C ARG A 265 -73.55 -6.66 3.65
N LEU A 266 -72.23 -6.83 3.69
CA LEU A 266 -71.55 -7.59 4.73
C LEU A 266 -71.09 -6.64 5.84
N SER A 267 -71.63 -6.82 7.04
CA SER A 267 -71.40 -5.96 8.20
C SER A 267 -70.67 -6.69 9.32
N LEU A 268 -69.65 -6.06 9.87
CA LEU A 268 -68.86 -6.55 10.99
C LEU A 268 -69.54 -6.19 12.32
N MET A 269 -69.64 -7.16 13.22
CA MET A 269 -70.19 -7.01 14.56
C MET A 269 -69.28 -7.63 15.62
N ASP A 270 -69.58 -7.37 16.90
CA ASP A 270 -68.92 -7.98 18.06
C ASP A 270 -67.39 -7.73 18.12
N PHE A 271 -67.00 -6.46 18.27
CA PHE A 271 -65.60 -6.05 18.46
C PHE A 271 -65.05 -6.65 19.76
N GLY A 272 -64.27 -7.74 19.62
CA GLY A 272 -63.67 -8.51 20.72
C GLY A 272 -62.54 -7.81 21.46
N VAL A 273 -62.78 -6.59 21.97
CA VAL A 273 -61.77 -5.68 22.56
C VAL A 273 -61.17 -6.17 23.88
N ALA A 274 -61.50 -7.37 24.34
CA ALA A 274 -60.98 -7.89 25.60
C ALA A 274 -60.54 -9.35 25.59
N ARG A 275 -59.35 -9.55 25.04
CA ARG A 275 -58.33 -10.39 25.66
C ARG A 275 -57.12 -9.50 25.93
N MET A 276 -57.05 -8.89 27.10
CA MET A 276 -55.82 -8.22 27.53
C MET A 276 -54.81 -9.29 27.94
N LEU A 277 -53.60 -9.13 27.38
CA LEU A 277 -52.42 -9.95 27.62
C LEU A 277 -51.79 -9.64 28.97
N GLU A 278 -52.50 -9.97 30.06
CA GLU A 278 -51.93 -9.88 31.41
C GLU A 278 -51.94 -11.20 32.17
N ASP A 279 -52.44 -12.30 31.58
CA ASP A 279 -52.14 -13.64 32.11
C ASP A 279 -51.16 -14.40 31.21
N GLN A 280 -50.24 -15.04 31.91
CA GLN A 280 -49.07 -15.73 31.43
C GLN A 280 -49.38 -16.70 30.28
N GLY A 281 -48.37 -16.93 29.43
CA GLY A 281 -48.45 -17.83 28.29
C GLY A 281 -49.17 -19.15 28.60
N ILE A 282 -49.90 -19.64 27.59
CA ILE A 282 -50.67 -20.89 27.58
C ILE A 282 -50.02 -21.93 28.48
N THR A 283 -50.53 -22.05 29.71
CA THR A 283 -50.25 -23.19 30.57
C THR A 283 -51.27 -24.27 30.20
N ILE A 284 -50.74 -25.45 29.90
CA ILE A 284 -51.47 -26.66 29.58
C ILE A 284 -52.19 -27.09 30.88
N THR A 285 -53.41 -26.58 31.09
CA THR A 285 -54.55 -27.16 31.85
C THR A 285 -55.51 -26.03 32.28
N GLY A 286 -56.70 -25.93 31.66
CA GLY A 286 -57.80 -25.12 32.20
C GLY A 286 -58.62 -24.33 31.18
N SER A 287 -59.61 -24.99 30.56
CA SER A 287 -60.83 -24.42 29.94
C SER A 287 -60.72 -23.09 29.19
N PHE A 288 -60.38 -23.16 27.90
CA PHE A 288 -60.50 -22.03 26.98
C PHE A 288 -61.66 -22.28 26.02
N ILE A 289 -62.61 -21.33 25.95
CA ILE A 289 -63.84 -21.43 25.15
C ILE A 289 -63.58 -20.82 23.75
N GLY A 290 -63.76 -21.63 22.70
CA GLY A 290 -63.75 -21.20 21.28
C GLY A 290 -62.79 -21.98 20.36
N THR A 291 -63.19 -22.16 19.09
CA THR A 291 -62.43 -22.88 18.06
C THR A 291 -61.35 -21.97 17.43
N PRO A 292 -60.06 -22.34 17.40
CA PRO A 292 -58.95 -21.42 17.11
C PRO A 292 -58.70 -21.12 15.61
N HIS A 293 -59.57 -21.56 14.69
CA HIS A 293 -59.27 -21.59 13.25
C HIS A 293 -58.90 -20.22 12.64
N TYR A 294 -59.44 -19.12 13.16
CA TYR A 294 -59.23 -17.77 12.62
C TYR A 294 -58.20 -16.96 13.42
N MET A 295 -57.62 -17.51 14.50
CA MET A 295 -56.67 -16.78 15.33
C MET A 295 -55.31 -16.68 14.65
N SER A 296 -54.68 -15.50 14.74
CA SER A 296 -53.34 -15.30 14.19
C SER A 296 -52.28 -16.04 15.01
N PRO A 297 -51.13 -16.42 14.42
CA PRO A 297 -50.05 -17.08 15.14
C PRO A 297 -49.56 -16.29 16.37
N GLU A 298 -49.51 -14.97 16.28
CA GLU A 298 -49.12 -14.10 17.40
C GLU A 298 -50.19 -14.02 18.52
N GLN A 299 -51.48 -14.13 18.19
CA GLN A 299 -52.52 -14.29 19.22
C GLN A 299 -52.38 -15.62 19.98
N ILE A 300 -51.92 -16.67 19.30
CA ILE A 300 -51.75 -18.00 19.90
C ILE A 300 -50.44 -18.10 20.71
N ARG A 301 -49.34 -17.46 20.29
CA ARG A 301 -48.04 -17.59 20.99
C ARG A 301 -47.97 -16.88 22.34
N GLY A 302 -48.75 -15.82 22.56
CA GLY A 302 -48.86 -15.17 23.87
C GLY A 302 -47.57 -14.62 24.49
N GLY A 303 -46.60 -14.11 23.70
CA GLY A 303 -45.34 -13.57 24.23
C GLY A 303 -44.64 -12.51 23.36
N GLY A 304 -44.04 -11.51 24.02
CA GLY A 304 -43.10 -10.51 23.47
C GLY A 304 -43.72 -9.38 22.64
N ASP A 305 -44.21 -9.71 21.44
CA ASP A 305 -44.83 -8.74 20.52
C ASP A 305 -46.34 -8.71 20.76
N LYS A 306 -46.87 -7.61 21.28
CA LYS A 306 -48.33 -7.47 21.52
C LYS A 306 -49.09 -7.56 20.17
N PRO A 307 -50.13 -8.40 20.04
CA PRO A 307 -50.98 -8.46 18.84
C PRO A 307 -51.51 -7.07 18.47
N ASP A 308 -51.19 -6.64 17.26
CA ASP A 308 -51.66 -5.37 16.68
C ASP A 308 -52.75 -5.60 15.63
N HIS A 309 -53.13 -4.54 14.91
CA HIS A 309 -54.19 -4.55 13.92
C HIS A 309 -53.97 -5.54 12.75
N ARG A 310 -52.73 -6.01 12.52
CA ARG A 310 -52.41 -7.02 11.49
C ARG A 310 -52.90 -8.42 11.85
N THR A 311 -53.34 -8.60 13.10
CA THR A 311 -54.09 -9.76 13.55
C THR A 311 -55.42 -9.87 12.81
N ASP A 312 -56.18 -8.78 12.71
CA ASP A 312 -57.49 -8.78 12.05
C ASP A 312 -57.36 -9.06 10.55
N ILE A 313 -56.27 -8.61 9.94
CA ILE A 313 -55.94 -8.89 8.53
C ILE A 313 -55.76 -10.39 8.31
N TYR A 314 -55.05 -11.07 9.23
CA TYR A 314 -54.88 -12.52 9.15
C TYR A 314 -56.22 -13.24 9.28
N SER A 315 -57.01 -12.88 10.28
CA SER A 315 -58.31 -13.50 10.55
C SER A 315 -59.32 -13.29 9.41
N LEU A 316 -59.35 -12.08 8.82
CA LEU A 316 -60.13 -11.82 7.61
C LEU A 316 -59.56 -12.55 6.38
N GLY A 317 -58.24 -12.70 6.29
CA GLY A 317 -57.57 -13.52 5.28
C GLY A 317 -57.95 -15.01 5.36
N VAL A 318 -58.10 -15.55 6.58
CA VAL A 318 -58.59 -16.92 6.80
C VAL A 318 -60.07 -17.02 6.41
N THR A 319 -60.88 -16.00 6.72
CA THR A 319 -62.27 -15.91 6.26
C THR A 319 -62.35 -15.90 4.73
N LEU A 320 -61.50 -15.12 4.04
CA LEU A 320 -61.40 -15.13 2.59
C LEU A 320 -60.97 -16.51 2.06
N TYR A 321 -59.99 -17.15 2.70
CA TYR A 321 -59.55 -18.50 2.33
C TYR A 321 -60.72 -19.50 2.37
N GLU A 322 -61.51 -19.44 3.43
CA GLU A 322 -62.66 -20.33 3.60
C GLU A 322 -63.78 -20.01 2.61
N LEU A 323 -64.08 -18.75 2.29
CA LEU A 323 -65.03 -18.43 1.23
C LEU A 323 -64.59 -18.96 -0.14
N LEU A 324 -63.29 -18.89 -0.44
CA LEU A 324 -62.75 -19.35 -1.72
C LEU A 324 -62.73 -20.88 -1.85
N THR A 325 -62.49 -21.60 -0.75
CA THR A 325 -62.23 -23.05 -0.77
C THR A 325 -63.33 -23.88 -0.12
N LEU A 326 -64.21 -23.25 0.63
CA LEU A 326 -65.18 -23.82 1.57
C LEU A 326 -64.55 -24.68 2.68
N ARG A 327 -63.23 -24.52 2.91
CA ARG A 327 -62.44 -25.21 3.94
C ARG A 327 -61.57 -24.21 4.68
N VAL A 328 -61.38 -24.42 5.98
CA VAL A 328 -60.37 -23.66 6.73
C VAL A 328 -58.94 -24.15 6.36
N PRO A 329 -57.90 -23.29 6.46
CA PRO A 329 -56.54 -23.66 6.07
C PRO A 329 -55.92 -24.80 6.89
N PHE A 330 -56.36 -24.96 8.14
CA PHE A 330 -55.84 -25.95 9.09
C PHE A 330 -56.98 -26.71 9.75
N VAL A 331 -56.95 -28.04 9.59
CA VAL A 331 -57.91 -28.98 10.16
C VAL A 331 -57.15 -29.95 11.05
N GLY A 332 -57.68 -30.24 12.23
CA GLY A 332 -57.12 -31.20 13.19
C GLY A 332 -58.23 -31.84 14.00
N GLU A 333 -57.96 -33.04 14.53
CA GLU A 333 -58.91 -33.83 15.34
C GLU A 333 -59.14 -33.21 16.71
N ASN A 334 -58.15 -32.46 17.21
CA ASN A 334 -58.24 -31.75 18.46
C ASN A 334 -57.61 -30.35 18.34
N ARG A 335 -57.91 -29.53 19.35
CA ARG A 335 -57.54 -28.13 19.37
C ARG A 335 -56.03 -27.90 19.39
N GLU A 336 -55.27 -28.70 20.13
CA GLU A 336 -53.80 -28.57 20.20
C GLU A 336 -53.16 -28.84 18.85
N GLN A 337 -53.69 -29.78 18.08
CA GLN A 337 -53.25 -30.06 16.74
C GLN A 337 -53.50 -28.87 15.81
N ILE A 338 -54.67 -28.22 15.90
CA ILE A 338 -54.98 -27.02 15.11
C ILE A 338 -54.03 -25.88 15.49
N ILE A 339 -53.81 -25.63 16.77
CA ILE A 339 -52.84 -24.63 17.27
C ILE A 339 -51.43 -24.90 16.74
N THR A 340 -50.97 -26.15 16.84
CA THR A 340 -49.65 -26.56 16.35
C THR A 340 -49.52 -26.33 14.83
N GLN A 341 -50.59 -26.61 14.07
CA GLN A 341 -50.61 -26.34 12.64
C GLN A 341 -50.58 -24.83 12.33
N ILE A 342 -51.39 -24.02 13.01
CA ILE A 342 -51.38 -22.55 12.86
C ILE A 342 -50.01 -21.96 13.19
N LEU A 343 -49.28 -22.52 14.15
CA LEU A 343 -47.93 -22.04 14.50
C LEU A 343 -46.82 -22.58 13.57
N GLY A 344 -46.95 -23.79 13.05
CA GLY A 344 -45.81 -24.53 12.47
C GLY A 344 -45.96 -25.05 11.03
N LYS A 345 -47.19 -25.27 10.55
CA LYS A 345 -47.48 -25.83 9.22
C LYS A 345 -47.90 -24.74 8.23
N GLU A 346 -47.25 -24.64 7.08
CA GLU A 346 -47.67 -23.70 6.03
C GLU A 346 -49.04 -24.13 5.43
N PRO A 347 -49.99 -23.19 5.19
CA PRO A 347 -51.28 -23.54 4.61
C PRO A 347 -51.11 -23.95 3.14
N LEU A 348 -51.96 -24.89 2.69
CA LEU A 348 -52.08 -25.16 1.25
C LEU A 348 -52.64 -23.92 0.57
N ARG A 349 -52.16 -23.58 -0.63
CA ARG A 349 -52.68 -22.42 -1.36
C ARG A 349 -54.11 -22.69 -1.84
N PRO A 350 -55.03 -21.71 -1.84
CA PRO A 350 -56.38 -21.89 -2.38
C PRO A 350 -56.41 -22.55 -3.76
N ARG A 351 -55.54 -22.12 -4.68
CA ARG A 351 -55.44 -22.71 -6.04
C ARG A 351 -54.95 -24.15 -6.10
N GLN A 352 -54.32 -24.66 -5.05
CA GLN A 352 -53.97 -26.09 -4.97
C GLN A 352 -55.19 -26.95 -4.60
N LEU A 353 -56.23 -26.34 -4.01
CA LEU A 353 -57.48 -27.01 -3.64
C LEU A 353 -58.55 -26.84 -4.71
N ASP A 354 -58.60 -25.67 -5.37
CA ASP A 354 -59.48 -25.38 -6.50
C ASP A 354 -58.74 -24.48 -7.49
N ASP A 355 -58.30 -25.07 -8.61
CA ASP A 355 -57.46 -24.40 -9.62
C ASP A 355 -58.19 -23.29 -10.39
N ARG A 356 -59.52 -23.26 -10.28
CA ARG A 356 -60.39 -22.25 -10.89
C ARG A 356 -60.32 -20.90 -10.15
N ILE A 357 -59.82 -20.88 -8.92
CA ILE A 357 -59.61 -19.63 -8.15
C ILE A 357 -58.57 -18.76 -8.89
N PRO A 358 -58.82 -17.47 -9.17
CA PRO A 358 -57.88 -16.62 -9.89
C PRO A 358 -56.52 -16.45 -9.18
N VAL A 359 -55.45 -16.35 -9.97
CA VAL A 359 -54.05 -16.26 -9.47
C VAL A 359 -53.86 -15.09 -8.52
N ASP A 360 -54.44 -13.95 -8.86
CA ASP A 360 -54.30 -12.73 -8.08
C ASP A 360 -55.00 -12.87 -6.73
N LEU A 361 -56.21 -13.46 -6.72
CA LEU A 361 -56.98 -13.70 -5.50
C LEU A 361 -56.32 -14.74 -4.58
N ASP A 362 -55.70 -15.78 -5.16
CA ASP A 362 -54.83 -16.73 -4.43
C ASP A 362 -53.63 -16.04 -3.80
N THR A 363 -52.99 -15.14 -4.53
CA THR A 363 -51.81 -14.40 -4.06
C THR A 363 -52.17 -13.43 -2.94
N ILE A 364 -53.28 -12.70 -3.09
CA ILE A 364 -53.83 -11.80 -2.08
C ILE A 364 -54.18 -12.57 -0.79
N CYS A 365 -54.91 -13.68 -0.92
CA CYS A 365 -55.29 -14.52 0.21
C CYS A 365 -54.06 -15.08 0.95
N CYS A 366 -53.10 -15.65 0.21
CA CYS A 366 -51.86 -16.19 0.80
C CYS A 366 -51.06 -15.11 1.55
N LYS A 367 -50.97 -13.89 1.02
CA LYS A 367 -50.27 -12.79 1.69
C LYS A 367 -50.99 -12.35 2.97
N ALA A 368 -52.33 -12.32 2.98
CA ALA A 368 -53.10 -11.97 4.18
C ALA A 368 -52.88 -13.00 5.31
N ILE A 369 -52.78 -14.29 4.99
CA ILE A 369 -52.59 -15.37 5.96
C ILE A 369 -51.12 -15.76 6.22
N GLU A 370 -50.15 -14.91 5.86
CA GLU A 370 -48.73 -15.17 6.16
C GLU A 370 -48.49 -15.30 7.67
N LYS A 371 -47.61 -16.21 8.10
CA LYS A 371 -47.45 -16.45 9.55
C LYS A 371 -46.73 -15.31 10.27
N GLU A 372 -45.84 -14.59 9.58
CA GLU A 372 -45.12 -13.44 10.15
C GLU A 372 -45.90 -12.14 9.87
N ALA A 373 -46.31 -11.42 10.91
CA ALA A 373 -47.14 -10.22 10.78
C ALA A 373 -46.51 -9.13 9.89
N ASN A 374 -45.19 -8.98 9.89
CA ASN A 374 -44.46 -8.03 9.04
C ASN A 374 -44.41 -8.39 7.54
N ARG A 375 -44.83 -9.61 7.17
CA ARG A 375 -44.91 -10.06 5.77
C ARG A 375 -46.33 -10.00 5.20
N ARG A 376 -47.33 -9.78 6.06
CA ARG A 376 -48.73 -9.54 5.66
C ARG A 376 -48.89 -8.15 5.05
N TYR A 377 -50.11 -7.82 4.63
CA TYR A 377 -50.50 -6.42 4.48
C TYR A 377 -50.29 -5.68 5.80
N GLN A 378 -49.69 -4.49 5.73
CA GLN A 378 -49.38 -3.74 6.96
C GLN A 378 -50.57 -2.93 7.44
N THR A 379 -51.58 -2.71 6.60
CA THR A 379 -52.88 -2.12 6.98
C THR A 379 -54.02 -2.86 6.30
N ALA A 380 -55.21 -2.85 6.90
CA ALA A 380 -56.39 -3.46 6.27
C ALA A 380 -56.80 -2.71 4.98
N GLY A 381 -56.50 -1.41 4.88
CA GLY A 381 -56.71 -0.63 3.67
C GLY A 381 -55.84 -1.08 2.49
N GLU A 382 -54.59 -1.49 2.73
CA GLU A 382 -53.76 -2.11 1.67
C GLU A 382 -54.35 -3.43 1.16
N PHE A 383 -54.95 -4.22 2.07
CA PHE A 383 -55.61 -5.48 1.73
C PHE A 383 -56.87 -5.22 0.89
N ALA A 384 -57.70 -4.24 1.29
CA ALA A 384 -58.85 -3.78 0.51
C ALA A 384 -58.44 -3.25 -0.87
N GLU A 385 -57.38 -2.44 -0.96
CA GLU A 385 -56.89 -1.88 -2.22
C GLU A 385 -56.50 -3.00 -3.20
N ASP A 386 -55.80 -4.03 -2.75
CA ASP A 386 -55.41 -5.16 -3.61
C ASP A 386 -56.63 -5.98 -4.08
N LEU A 387 -57.63 -6.20 -3.22
CA LEU A 387 -58.89 -6.84 -3.63
C LEU A 387 -59.64 -5.98 -4.66
N ARG A 388 -59.70 -4.66 -4.46
CA ARG A 388 -60.31 -3.72 -5.42
C ARG A 388 -59.51 -3.63 -6.73
N ARG A 389 -58.18 -3.72 -6.69
CA ARG A 389 -57.34 -3.85 -7.91
C ARG A 389 -57.70 -5.12 -8.67
N TYR A 390 -57.82 -6.25 -7.98
CA TYR A 390 -58.27 -7.50 -8.60
C TYR A 390 -59.68 -7.38 -9.23
N ILE A 391 -60.66 -6.79 -8.53
CA ILE A 391 -62.02 -6.58 -9.05
C ILE A 391 -62.01 -5.70 -10.31
N ASN A 392 -61.22 -4.62 -10.30
CA ASN A 392 -61.12 -3.67 -11.40
C ASN A 392 -60.11 -4.09 -12.49
N ARG A 393 -59.53 -5.30 -12.39
CA ARG A 393 -58.51 -5.85 -13.32
C ARG A 393 -57.24 -5.01 -13.43
N TYR A 394 -56.88 -4.29 -12.37
CA TYR A 394 -55.58 -3.65 -12.22
C TYR A 394 -54.56 -4.60 -11.61
N THR A 395 -53.29 -4.38 -11.91
CA THR A 395 -52.18 -5.13 -11.31
C THR A 395 -52.19 -5.00 -9.79
N ILE A 396 -52.28 -6.14 -9.09
CA ILE A 396 -52.18 -6.22 -7.64
C ILE A 396 -50.77 -5.85 -7.16
N ARG A 397 -50.65 -5.27 -5.96
CA ARG A 397 -49.34 -4.95 -5.36
C ARG A 397 -48.70 -6.15 -4.68
N ALA A 398 -49.50 -7.13 -4.23
CA ALA A 398 -48.97 -8.35 -3.65
C ALA A 398 -48.09 -9.13 -4.65
N LYS A 399 -46.87 -9.46 -4.22
CA LYS A 399 -45.91 -10.27 -4.96
C LYS A 399 -45.80 -11.64 -4.30
N ARG A 400 -45.60 -12.70 -5.10
CA ARG A 400 -45.38 -14.06 -4.60
C ARG A 400 -44.04 -14.15 -3.84
N SER A 401 -44.04 -14.76 -2.66
CA SER A 401 -42.84 -15.05 -1.86
C SER A 401 -41.87 -15.98 -2.63
N GLY A 402 -40.60 -15.60 -2.75
CA GLY A 402 -39.60 -16.24 -3.64
C GLY A 402 -38.67 -17.25 -2.94
N PRO A 403 -37.68 -17.85 -3.65
CA PRO A 403 -36.74 -18.84 -3.10
C PRO A 403 -35.93 -18.34 -1.89
N VAL A 404 -35.61 -17.05 -1.88
CA VAL A 404 -34.86 -16.37 -0.81
C VAL A 404 -35.60 -16.42 0.53
N ASP A 405 -36.93 -16.42 0.52
CA ASP A 405 -37.76 -16.47 1.73
C ASP A 405 -37.71 -17.84 2.43
N LYS A 406 -37.50 -18.92 1.68
CA LYS A 406 -37.34 -20.27 2.24
C LYS A 406 -36.01 -20.43 3.00
N ILE A 407 -34.95 -19.77 2.54
CA ILE A 407 -33.64 -19.77 3.19
C ILE A 407 -33.71 -19.04 4.54
N ILE A 408 -34.41 -17.90 4.59
CA ILE A 408 -34.61 -17.13 5.83
C ILE A 408 -35.43 -17.94 6.87
N LYS A 409 -36.47 -18.68 6.44
CA LYS A 409 -37.25 -19.56 7.32
C LYS A 409 -36.41 -20.71 7.90
N PHE A 410 -35.45 -21.27 7.15
CA PHE A 410 -34.53 -22.31 7.64
C PHE A 410 -33.61 -21.81 8.76
N VAL A 411 -33.00 -20.64 8.55
CA VAL A 411 -32.10 -19.99 9.52
C VAL A 411 -32.81 -19.66 10.83
N ARG A 412 -34.07 -19.19 10.78
CA ARG A 412 -34.85 -18.87 11.99
C ARG A 412 -35.28 -20.10 12.80
N ARG A 413 -35.39 -21.28 12.17
CA ARG A 413 -35.85 -22.53 12.82
C ARG A 413 -34.71 -23.27 13.56
N HIS A 414 -33.45 -22.97 13.24
CA HIS A 414 -32.26 -23.63 13.80
C HIS A 414 -31.32 -22.61 14.48
N LYS A 415 -31.84 -21.73 15.34
CA LYS A 415 -31.07 -20.60 15.91
C LYS A 415 -29.78 -21.02 16.62
N VAL A 416 -29.80 -22.09 17.41
CA VAL A 416 -28.62 -22.54 18.18
C VAL A 416 -27.58 -23.24 17.30
N PRO A 417 -27.91 -24.24 16.45
CA PRO A 417 -26.93 -24.83 15.53
C PRO A 417 -26.35 -23.82 14.53
N VAL A 418 -27.17 -22.89 14.03
CA VAL A 418 -26.71 -21.85 13.08
C VAL A 418 -25.85 -20.80 13.78
N ALA A 419 -26.18 -20.38 15.01
CA ALA A 419 -25.32 -19.50 15.80
C ALA A 419 -24.00 -20.18 16.18
N MET A 420 -24.01 -21.47 16.51
CA MET A 420 -22.79 -22.26 16.74
C MET A 420 -21.97 -22.40 15.46
N ALA A 421 -22.58 -22.72 14.32
CA ALA A 421 -21.89 -22.81 13.04
C ALA A 421 -21.30 -21.45 12.63
N ALA A 422 -22.04 -20.36 12.83
CA ALA A 422 -21.56 -19.00 12.58
C ALA A 422 -20.44 -18.59 13.56
N GLY A 423 -20.54 -18.98 14.83
CA GLY A 423 -19.51 -18.77 15.84
C GLY A 423 -18.23 -19.57 15.55
N ILE A 424 -18.36 -20.84 15.14
CA ILE A 424 -17.25 -21.68 14.69
C ILE A 424 -16.65 -21.09 13.43
N LEU A 425 -17.45 -20.68 12.44
CA LEU A 425 -16.95 -20.05 11.22
C LEU A 425 -16.21 -18.74 11.53
N LEU A 426 -16.76 -17.90 12.41
CA LEU A 426 -16.10 -16.66 12.83
C LEU A 426 -14.81 -16.95 13.61
N ALA A 427 -14.81 -17.93 14.51
CA ALA A 427 -13.61 -18.36 15.23
C ALA A 427 -12.56 -18.95 14.27
N SER A 428 -12.97 -19.72 13.26
CA SER A 428 -12.10 -20.24 12.21
C SER A 428 -11.56 -19.14 11.30
N ILE A 429 -12.34 -18.09 11.00
CA ILE A 429 -11.87 -16.92 10.25
C ILE A 429 -10.88 -16.12 11.10
N ILE A 430 -11.18 -15.86 12.38
CA ILE A 430 -10.28 -15.15 13.30
C ILE A 430 -9.00 -15.95 13.50
N ALA A 431 -9.10 -17.26 13.77
CA ALA A 431 -7.96 -18.16 13.86
C ALA A 431 -7.21 -18.21 12.53
N GLY A 432 -7.88 -18.25 11.39
CA GLY A 432 -7.28 -18.21 10.07
C GLY A 432 -6.51 -16.91 9.80
N VAL A 433 -7.08 -15.75 10.14
CA VAL A 433 -6.41 -14.44 10.02
C VAL A 433 -5.26 -14.32 11.01
N ALA A 434 -5.42 -14.78 12.25
CA ALA A 434 -4.37 -14.78 13.26
C ALA A 434 -3.22 -15.73 12.87
N THR A 435 -3.54 -16.90 12.35
CA THR A 435 -2.60 -17.91 11.85
C THR A 435 -1.89 -17.38 10.61
N TRP A 436 -2.62 -16.78 9.67
CA TRP A 436 -2.05 -16.13 8.49
C TRP A 436 -1.11 -15.01 8.89
N LYS A 437 -1.52 -14.10 9.79
CA LYS A 437 -0.67 -13.02 10.32
C LYS A 437 0.55 -13.55 11.07
N TYR A 438 0.39 -14.61 11.87
CA TYR A 438 1.47 -15.26 12.60
C TYR A 438 2.50 -15.87 11.63
N PHE A 439 2.04 -16.63 10.63
CA PHE A 439 2.93 -17.24 9.63
C PHE A 439 3.55 -16.22 8.69
N THR A 440 2.84 -15.16 8.27
CA THR A 440 3.44 -14.10 7.44
C THR A 440 4.47 -13.28 8.20
N SER A 441 4.21 -12.96 9.47
CA SER A 441 5.21 -12.31 10.34
C SER A 441 6.42 -13.22 10.59
N ARG A 442 6.22 -14.51 10.87
CA ARG A 442 7.35 -15.45 11.04
C ARG A 442 8.13 -15.66 9.75
N TRP A 443 7.47 -15.84 8.62
CA TRP A 443 8.13 -15.92 7.31
C TRP A 443 8.96 -14.66 7.03
N ALA A 444 8.44 -13.47 7.35
CA ALA A 444 9.17 -12.22 7.21
C ALA A 444 10.42 -12.19 8.10
N GLN A 445 10.31 -12.58 9.38
CA GLN A 445 11.42 -12.56 10.35
C GLN A 445 12.47 -13.66 10.13
N GLU A 446 12.05 -14.89 9.87
CA GLU A 446 12.95 -16.06 9.82
C GLU A 446 13.60 -16.25 8.44
N ARG A 447 12.96 -15.76 7.36
CA ARG A 447 13.44 -15.97 6.00
C ARG A 447 13.75 -14.68 5.26
N VAL A 448 12.78 -13.77 5.17
CA VAL A 448 12.88 -12.61 4.27
C VAL A 448 13.82 -11.53 4.79
N ILE A 449 13.74 -11.18 6.08
CA ILE A 449 14.59 -10.15 6.71
C ILE A 449 16.07 -10.56 6.68
N PRO A 450 16.47 -11.80 7.04
CA PRO A 450 17.85 -12.26 6.88
C PRO A 450 18.33 -12.24 5.43
N GLU A 451 17.46 -12.59 4.48
CA GLU A 451 17.79 -12.52 3.04
C GLU A 451 17.97 -11.08 2.57
N ILE A 452 17.10 -10.15 2.97
CA ILE A 452 17.25 -8.70 2.72
C ILE A 452 18.57 -8.23 3.32
N ARG A 453 18.88 -8.56 4.57
CA ARG A 453 20.14 -8.18 5.22
C ARG A 453 21.35 -8.71 4.46
N THR A 454 21.32 -9.98 4.04
CA THR A 454 22.37 -10.57 3.19
C THR A 454 22.54 -9.80 1.87
N LEU A 455 21.44 -9.36 1.25
CA LEU A 455 21.49 -8.53 0.03
C LEU A 455 22.08 -7.14 0.32
N VAL A 456 21.71 -6.53 1.44
CA VAL A 456 22.25 -5.24 1.89
C VAL A 456 23.75 -5.34 2.15
N ASP A 457 24.20 -6.37 2.88
CA ASP A 457 25.62 -6.63 3.18
C ASP A 457 26.44 -6.85 1.90
N LYS A 458 25.82 -7.43 0.86
CA LYS A 458 26.41 -7.60 -0.47
C LYS A 458 26.30 -6.36 -1.37
N GLY A 459 25.74 -5.25 -0.88
CA GLY A 459 25.52 -4.02 -1.66
C GLY A 459 24.44 -4.13 -2.75
N LYS A 460 23.61 -5.17 -2.72
CA LYS A 460 22.56 -5.47 -3.71
C LYS A 460 21.25 -4.76 -3.40
N TYR A 461 21.29 -3.43 -3.32
CA TYR A 461 20.18 -2.60 -2.85
C TYR A 461 18.91 -2.66 -3.70
N PHE A 462 19.05 -2.80 -5.02
CA PHE A 462 17.90 -2.94 -5.93
C PHE A 462 17.11 -4.24 -5.69
N GLU A 463 17.82 -5.33 -5.41
CA GLU A 463 17.24 -6.64 -5.12
C GLU A 463 16.60 -6.63 -3.72
N ALA A 464 17.31 -6.07 -2.74
CA ALA A 464 16.78 -5.84 -1.39
C ALA A 464 15.49 -5.00 -1.40
N PHE A 465 15.44 -3.96 -2.25
CA PHE A 465 14.26 -3.10 -2.41
C PHE A 465 13.06 -3.83 -3.00
N GLU A 466 13.26 -4.61 -4.06
CA GLU A 466 12.19 -5.40 -4.66
C GLU A 466 11.67 -6.48 -3.71
N LEU A 467 12.57 -7.18 -3.02
CA LEU A 467 12.21 -8.16 -2.01
C LEU A 467 11.44 -7.52 -0.86
N SER A 468 11.90 -6.36 -0.36
CA SER A 468 11.23 -5.61 0.71
C SER A 468 9.84 -5.12 0.29
N ARG A 469 9.70 -4.59 -0.94
CA ARG A 469 8.41 -4.15 -1.49
C ARG A 469 7.42 -5.31 -1.65
N ASN A 470 7.91 -6.49 -2.04
CA ASN A 470 7.09 -7.69 -2.12
C ASN A 470 6.71 -8.19 -0.72
N ALA A 471 7.64 -8.17 0.23
CA ALA A 471 7.40 -8.55 1.62
C ALA A 471 6.37 -7.64 2.31
N GLU A 472 6.42 -6.33 2.04
CA GLU A 472 5.48 -5.36 2.61
C GLU A 472 4.02 -5.63 2.23
N ARG A 473 3.76 -6.34 1.12
CA ARG A 473 2.38 -6.76 0.75
C ARG A 473 1.78 -7.76 1.74
N PHE A 474 2.63 -8.53 2.43
CA PHE A 474 2.23 -9.61 3.34
C PHE A 474 2.54 -9.31 4.81
N ALA A 475 3.57 -8.50 5.07
CA ALA A 475 4.07 -8.14 6.40
C ALA A 475 4.08 -6.63 6.63
N ARG A 476 3.03 -5.94 6.18
CA ARG A 476 2.91 -4.47 6.34
C ARG A 476 2.95 -4.07 7.81
N GLY A 477 3.85 -3.16 8.16
CA GLY A 477 4.01 -2.65 9.53
C GLY A 477 4.86 -3.52 10.46
N ASP A 478 5.55 -4.54 9.93
CA ASP A 478 6.56 -5.27 10.68
C ASP A 478 7.73 -4.33 11.07
N PRO A 479 8.09 -4.22 12.37
CA PRO A 479 9.14 -3.31 12.81
C PRO A 479 10.53 -3.63 12.27
N GLY A 480 10.86 -4.91 12.07
CA GLY A 480 12.15 -5.33 11.54
C GLY A 480 12.31 -4.96 10.07
N LEU A 481 11.28 -5.21 9.26
CA LEU A 481 11.26 -4.76 7.87
C LEU A 481 11.26 -3.23 7.77
N ALA A 482 10.53 -2.54 8.66
CA ALA A 482 10.50 -1.07 8.71
C ALA A 482 11.89 -0.46 8.99
N ALA A 483 12.66 -1.08 9.89
CA ALA A 483 13.99 -0.64 10.28
C ALA A 483 15.03 -0.79 9.17
N LEU A 484 14.86 -1.76 8.24
CA LEU A 484 15.82 -2.00 7.15
C LEU A 484 15.71 -0.98 6.00
N TRP A 485 14.54 -0.37 5.77
CA TRP A 485 14.35 0.52 4.61
C TRP A 485 15.40 1.63 4.48
N PRO A 486 15.80 2.36 5.54
CA PRO A 486 16.83 3.39 5.46
C PRO A 486 18.25 2.88 5.17
N GLU A 487 18.51 1.57 5.25
CA GLU A 487 19.84 1.00 4.99
C GLU A 487 20.13 0.92 3.48
N PHE A 488 19.11 0.67 2.65
CA PHE A 488 19.25 0.44 1.21
C PHE A 488 18.35 1.31 0.33
N SER A 489 17.55 2.22 0.90
CA SER A 489 16.66 3.10 0.13
C SER A 489 16.69 4.54 0.65
N ASP A 490 16.39 5.48 -0.24
CA ASP A 490 16.28 6.89 0.06
C ASP A 490 14.86 7.40 -0.24
N THR A 491 14.44 8.42 0.50
CA THR A 491 13.16 9.12 0.26
C THR A 491 13.43 10.53 -0.24
N MET A 492 12.77 10.93 -1.33
CA MET A 492 12.97 12.25 -1.94
C MET A 492 11.68 12.81 -2.53
N THR A 493 11.68 14.12 -2.75
CA THR A 493 10.69 14.79 -3.60
C THR A 493 11.33 15.14 -4.94
N ILE A 494 10.57 15.02 -6.02
CA ILE A 494 11.02 15.40 -7.35
C ILE A 494 10.09 16.45 -7.93
N ASP A 495 10.70 17.59 -8.26
CA ASP A 495 10.05 18.76 -8.79
C ASP A 495 10.65 19.16 -10.14
N THR A 496 9.84 19.84 -10.95
CA THR A 496 10.32 20.41 -12.21
C THR A 496 9.89 21.84 -12.36
N THR A 497 10.67 22.62 -13.09
CA THR A 497 10.35 23.99 -13.46
C THR A 497 10.23 24.10 -14.98
N PRO A 498 9.03 24.38 -15.54
CA PRO A 498 7.74 24.42 -14.85
C PRO A 498 7.25 23.03 -14.39
N GLY A 499 6.33 23.00 -13.43
CA GLY A 499 5.74 21.76 -12.88
C GLY A 499 4.88 20.99 -13.90
N GLY A 500 4.44 19.79 -13.53
CA GLY A 500 3.52 18.96 -14.32
C GLY A 500 4.17 18.01 -15.33
N ALA A 501 5.49 17.78 -15.23
CA ALA A 501 6.23 16.84 -16.07
C ALA A 501 5.99 15.39 -15.63
N ARG A 502 5.84 14.47 -16.58
CA ARG A 502 5.79 13.03 -16.27
C ARG A 502 7.21 12.51 -16.05
N ILE A 503 7.43 11.82 -14.93
CA ILE A 503 8.74 11.37 -14.49
C ILE A 503 8.82 9.86 -14.57
N TYR A 504 9.91 9.37 -15.16
CA TYR A 504 10.24 7.96 -15.28
C TYR A 504 11.68 7.71 -14.82
N VAL A 505 11.92 6.53 -14.28
CA VAL A 505 13.26 6.06 -13.94
C VAL A 505 13.51 4.65 -14.46
N GLN A 506 14.77 4.33 -14.66
CA GLN A 506 15.25 3.01 -15.04
C GLN A 506 16.62 2.78 -14.37
N ARG A 507 16.94 1.55 -14.00
CA ARG A 507 18.25 1.23 -13.42
C ARG A 507 19.33 1.52 -14.45
N TYR A 508 20.39 2.21 -14.06
CA TYR A 508 21.43 2.57 -15.01
C TYR A 508 22.20 1.35 -15.52
N SER A 509 22.47 0.37 -14.65
CA SER A 509 23.16 -0.89 -14.94
C SER A 509 22.36 -1.86 -15.82
N SER A 510 21.07 -1.58 -16.06
CA SER A 510 20.16 -2.47 -16.77
C SER A 510 19.30 -1.68 -17.75
N PRO A 511 19.95 -1.08 -18.76
CA PRO A 511 19.33 -0.10 -19.65
C PRO A 511 18.25 -0.64 -20.62
N GLY A 512 18.12 -1.95 -20.74
CA GLY A 512 16.99 -2.60 -21.42
C GLY A 512 15.73 -2.80 -20.56
N GLU A 513 15.76 -2.52 -19.25
CA GLU A 513 14.61 -2.73 -18.37
C GLU A 513 13.43 -1.79 -18.70
N LYS A 514 12.22 -2.12 -18.26
CA LYS A 514 11.08 -1.22 -18.48
C LYS A 514 11.20 0.06 -17.64
N TRP A 515 11.00 1.22 -18.26
CA TRP A 515 10.87 2.50 -17.56
C TRP A 515 9.75 2.46 -16.50
N ILE A 516 10.11 2.77 -15.26
CA ILE A 516 9.21 2.84 -14.11
C ILE A 516 8.67 4.26 -14.00
N ARG A 517 7.35 4.42 -14.10
CA ARG A 517 6.70 5.73 -13.96
C ARG A 517 6.56 6.10 -12.47
N LEU A 518 7.12 7.25 -12.07
CA LEU A 518 7.06 7.73 -10.69
C LEU A 518 5.89 8.68 -10.42
N GLY A 519 5.41 9.40 -11.44
CA GLY A 519 4.29 10.33 -11.27
C GLY A 519 4.36 11.55 -12.17
N LYS A 520 3.72 12.63 -11.75
CA LYS A 520 3.88 13.98 -12.31
C LYS A 520 4.53 14.88 -11.26
N SER A 521 5.42 15.79 -11.65
CA SER A 521 5.96 16.80 -10.73
C SER A 521 4.91 17.83 -10.32
N PRO A 522 4.92 18.33 -9.07
CA PRO A 522 5.69 17.80 -7.93
C PRO A 522 5.16 16.42 -7.49
N THR A 523 6.06 15.48 -7.19
CA THR A 523 5.70 14.05 -6.98
C THR A 523 5.31 13.66 -5.55
N GLY A 524 5.45 14.56 -4.57
CA GLY A 524 5.40 14.19 -3.15
C GLY A 524 6.61 13.36 -2.73
N GLN A 525 6.57 12.72 -1.55
CA GLN A 525 7.65 11.82 -1.12
C GLN A 525 7.55 10.49 -1.86
N ILE A 526 8.61 10.15 -2.58
CA ILE A 526 8.81 8.85 -3.20
C ILE A 526 9.99 8.13 -2.56
N ARG A 527 9.95 6.80 -2.54
CA ARG A 527 11.05 5.95 -2.06
C ARG A 527 11.67 5.19 -3.22
N LEU A 528 12.99 5.24 -3.34
CA LEU A 528 13.76 4.52 -4.35
C LEU A 528 14.92 3.76 -3.70
N ALA A 529 15.29 2.61 -4.26
CA ALA A 529 16.48 1.89 -3.85
C ALA A 529 17.73 2.77 -4.07
N ARG A 530 18.68 2.74 -3.13
CA ARG A 530 19.97 3.40 -3.27
C ARG A 530 20.69 2.88 -4.50
N GLY A 531 21.04 3.80 -5.38
CA GLY A 531 21.71 3.42 -6.60
C GLY A 531 21.60 4.47 -7.67
N LEU A 532 22.05 4.08 -8.85
CA LEU A 532 22.16 4.95 -10.00
C LEU A 532 21.02 4.70 -10.98
N TYR A 533 20.36 5.77 -11.39
CA TYR A 533 19.22 5.72 -12.28
C TYR A 533 19.43 6.58 -13.52
N ARG A 534 18.83 6.13 -14.61
CA ARG A 534 18.45 6.97 -15.74
C ARG A 534 17.11 7.60 -15.43
N TRP A 535 17.02 8.89 -15.60
CA TRP A 535 15.83 9.69 -15.37
C TRP A 535 15.33 10.18 -16.71
N LYS A 536 14.04 10.07 -16.96
CA LYS A 536 13.38 10.62 -18.15
C LYS A 536 12.21 11.46 -17.73
N LEU A 537 12.21 12.72 -18.17
CA LEU A 537 11.16 13.69 -17.88
C LEU A 537 10.53 14.17 -19.18
N THR A 538 9.21 14.12 -19.26
CA THR A 538 8.45 14.50 -20.46
C THR A 538 7.33 15.48 -20.11
N LYS A 539 7.22 16.56 -20.88
CA LYS A 539 6.13 17.53 -20.76
C LYS A 539 5.77 18.04 -22.17
N PRO A 540 4.49 18.07 -22.57
CA PRO A 540 4.09 18.61 -23.87
C PRO A 540 4.60 20.04 -24.07
N GLY A 541 5.19 20.34 -25.24
CA GLY A 541 5.80 21.64 -25.56
C GLY A 541 7.24 21.82 -25.07
N TYR A 542 7.77 20.88 -24.28
CA TYR A 542 9.13 20.95 -23.73
C TYR A 542 9.99 19.82 -24.28
N ALA A 543 11.31 20.05 -24.34
CA ALA A 543 12.27 19.01 -24.69
C ALA A 543 12.24 17.87 -23.64
N THR A 544 12.45 16.64 -24.09
CA THR A 544 12.59 15.50 -23.18
C THR A 544 13.95 15.60 -22.50
N VAL A 545 13.96 15.60 -21.17
CA VAL A 545 15.18 15.60 -20.37
C VAL A 545 15.49 14.17 -19.98
N GLU A 546 16.64 13.67 -20.44
CA GLU A 546 17.21 12.39 -20.02
C GLU A 546 18.54 12.65 -19.32
N VAL A 547 18.68 12.17 -18.09
CA VAL A 547 19.86 12.42 -17.27
C VAL A 547 20.17 11.22 -16.40
N ARG A 548 21.44 11.10 -16.03
CA ARG A 548 21.89 10.09 -15.07
C ARG A 548 22.06 10.77 -13.71
N ARG A 549 21.37 10.28 -12.70
CA ARG A 549 21.52 10.76 -11.31
C ARG A 549 21.36 9.62 -10.30
N PRO A 550 22.15 9.62 -9.21
CA PRO A 550 21.92 8.71 -8.09
C PRO A 550 20.66 9.14 -7.33
N THR A 551 20.16 8.26 -6.47
CA THR A 551 19.20 8.65 -5.44
C THR A 551 19.82 9.60 -4.43
N SER A 552 18.97 10.35 -3.73
CA SER A 552 19.38 11.32 -2.72
C SER A 552 18.30 11.45 -1.66
N ASN A 553 18.65 11.78 -0.42
CA ASN A 553 17.67 12.18 0.61
C ASN A 553 17.32 13.67 0.56
N ARG A 554 17.81 14.40 -0.45
CA ARG A 554 17.50 15.82 -0.69
C ARG A 554 16.50 15.95 -1.84
N PRO A 555 15.66 17.00 -1.85
CA PRO A 555 14.80 17.32 -2.98
C PRO A 555 15.61 17.43 -4.28
N VAL A 556 15.07 16.86 -5.36
CA VAL A 556 15.68 16.90 -6.69
C VAL A 556 14.83 17.79 -7.59
N ASN A 557 15.45 18.85 -8.12
CA ASN A 557 14.82 19.76 -9.06
C ASN A 557 15.38 19.54 -10.47
N PHE A 558 14.50 19.54 -11.47
CA PHE A 558 14.86 19.53 -12.88
C PHE A 558 14.30 20.76 -13.60
N GLN A 559 15.16 21.47 -14.32
CA GLN A 559 14.73 22.52 -15.23
C GLN A 559 14.29 21.90 -16.55
N LEU A 560 13.14 22.34 -17.08
CA LEU A 560 12.67 21.98 -18.41
C LEU A 560 12.73 23.21 -19.33
N TYR A 561 13.09 22.94 -20.58
CA TYR A 561 13.27 23.96 -21.61
C TYR A 561 12.30 23.70 -22.76
N ARG A 562 11.85 24.75 -23.43
CA ARG A 562 10.93 24.57 -24.56
C ARG A 562 11.66 23.85 -25.69
N LYS A 563 10.91 23.10 -26.50
CA LYS A 563 11.51 22.28 -27.55
C LYS A 563 12.26 23.11 -28.61
N ASP A 564 11.79 24.32 -28.87
CA ASP A 564 12.37 25.31 -29.79
C ASP A 564 13.62 26.03 -29.24
N GLU A 565 13.85 25.98 -27.93
CA GLU A 565 15.05 26.57 -27.29
C GLU A 565 16.25 25.60 -27.28
N VAL A 566 16.06 24.31 -27.58
CA VAL A 566 17.12 23.30 -27.55
C VAL A 566 17.53 22.96 -28.98
N PRO A 567 18.79 23.22 -29.39
CA PRO A 567 19.26 22.88 -30.72
C PRO A 567 19.07 21.40 -31.06
N THR A 568 18.70 21.11 -32.30
CA THR A 568 18.46 19.75 -32.79
C THR A 568 19.71 18.88 -32.56
N GLY A 569 19.52 17.71 -31.95
CA GLY A 569 20.61 16.74 -31.69
C GLY A 569 21.47 17.06 -30.47
N MET A 570 21.22 18.16 -29.76
CA MET A 570 21.98 18.55 -28.57
C MET A 570 21.21 18.28 -27.26
N VAL A 571 21.96 18.23 -26.15
CA VAL A 571 21.44 18.21 -24.79
C VAL A 571 21.97 19.41 -24.02
N ARG A 572 21.17 19.93 -23.09
CA ARG A 572 21.58 21.04 -22.24
C ARG A 572 22.27 20.51 -20.98
N VAL A 573 23.46 21.00 -20.73
CA VAL A 573 24.24 20.73 -19.52
C VAL A 573 24.09 21.92 -18.58
N SER A 574 23.65 21.65 -17.35
CA SER A 574 23.51 22.70 -16.34
C SER A 574 24.88 23.18 -15.86
N GLY A 575 25.05 24.49 -15.75
CA GLY A 575 26.23 25.18 -15.23
C GLY A 575 26.40 25.10 -13.70
N GLY A 576 27.34 25.88 -13.17
CA GLY A 576 27.76 25.98 -11.77
C GLY A 576 29.25 25.68 -11.58
N ARG A 577 29.73 25.78 -10.34
CA ARG A 577 31.11 25.46 -9.97
C ARG A 577 31.47 23.99 -10.20
N PHE A 578 32.61 23.73 -10.85
CA PHE A 578 33.04 22.41 -11.30
C PHE A 578 34.55 22.23 -11.26
N LYS A 579 35.01 21.08 -10.77
CA LYS A 579 36.41 20.65 -10.79
C LYS A 579 36.65 19.67 -11.94
N LEU A 580 37.82 19.75 -12.58
CA LEU A 580 38.23 18.78 -13.60
C LEU A 580 38.57 17.45 -12.96
N TRP A 581 37.64 16.51 -12.99
CA TRP A 581 37.88 15.16 -12.49
C TRP A 581 38.57 14.27 -13.53
N LEU A 582 39.60 14.76 -14.19
CA LEU A 582 40.49 13.95 -15.03
C LEU A 582 41.74 13.62 -14.22
N ASN A 583 42.36 12.48 -14.52
CA ASN A 583 43.53 12.05 -13.76
C ASN A 583 44.62 13.13 -13.81
N GLY A 584 45.11 13.54 -12.63
CA GLY A 584 46.10 14.59 -12.41
C GLY A 584 45.65 16.02 -12.71
N MET A 585 44.36 16.28 -12.94
CA MET A 585 43.81 17.63 -13.21
C MET A 585 42.83 18.14 -12.14
N SER A 586 42.67 17.42 -11.03
CA SER A 586 41.67 17.71 -9.99
C SER A 586 41.86 19.04 -9.25
N HIS A 587 43.01 19.70 -9.41
CA HIS A 587 43.29 21.04 -8.87
C HIS A 587 42.70 22.17 -9.74
N HIS A 588 42.32 21.89 -10.98
CA HIS A 588 41.64 22.86 -11.83
C HIS A 588 40.16 22.95 -11.50
N GLU A 589 39.69 24.17 -11.23
CA GLU A 589 38.30 24.50 -10.94
C GLU A 589 37.85 25.73 -11.72
N ILE A 590 36.59 25.70 -12.15
CA ILE A 590 35.93 26.77 -12.90
C ILE A 590 34.44 26.83 -12.55
N GLU A 591 33.82 27.98 -12.75
CA GLU A 591 32.37 28.15 -12.75
C GLU A 591 31.90 28.31 -14.19
N LEU A 592 31.04 27.40 -14.66
CA LEU A 592 30.51 27.42 -16.03
C LEU A 592 29.05 27.87 -16.01
N ASP A 593 28.59 28.55 -17.04
CA ASP A 593 27.15 28.71 -17.27
C ASP A 593 26.54 27.46 -17.94
N ASP A 594 25.22 27.50 -18.15
CA ASP A 594 24.53 26.48 -18.95
C ASP A 594 25.03 26.51 -20.41
N TYR A 595 25.17 25.33 -21.00
CA TYR A 595 25.57 25.18 -22.41
C TYR A 595 24.87 23.98 -23.05
N PHE A 596 24.87 23.95 -24.37
CA PHE A 596 24.44 22.79 -25.15
C PHE A 596 25.66 22.01 -25.64
N ILE A 597 25.54 20.70 -25.67
CA ILE A 597 26.54 19.80 -26.25
C ILE A 597 25.83 18.77 -27.11
N ASP A 598 26.47 18.34 -28.19
CA ASP A 598 25.95 17.27 -29.03
C ASP A 598 25.72 16.01 -28.19
N ARG A 599 24.53 15.42 -28.38
CA ARG A 599 24.14 14.18 -27.69
C ARG A 599 25.09 13.04 -28.04
N TYR A 600 25.49 12.98 -29.30
CA TYR A 600 26.35 11.97 -29.89
C TYR A 600 27.56 12.61 -30.56
N GLU A 601 28.54 11.79 -30.93
CA GLU A 601 29.67 12.21 -31.78
C GLU A 601 29.18 12.65 -33.17
N VAL A 602 29.97 13.48 -33.86
CA VAL A 602 29.67 13.85 -35.26
C VAL A 602 29.78 12.60 -36.14
N THR A 603 28.75 12.34 -36.94
CA THR A 603 28.69 11.17 -37.82
C THR A 603 29.42 11.38 -39.14
N ASN A 604 29.80 10.29 -39.82
CA ASN A 604 30.33 10.33 -41.18
C ASN A 604 29.39 11.07 -42.15
N LYS A 605 28.08 10.85 -42.05
CA LYS A 605 27.08 11.54 -42.87
C LYS A 605 27.12 13.06 -42.66
N GLN A 606 27.10 13.51 -41.41
CA GLN A 606 27.18 14.95 -41.09
C GLN A 606 28.50 15.57 -41.59
N PHE A 607 29.63 14.88 -41.38
CA PHE A 607 30.91 15.38 -41.87
C PHE A 607 30.98 15.39 -43.41
N LYS A 608 30.31 14.44 -44.07
CA LYS A 608 30.20 14.41 -45.53
C LYS A 608 29.44 15.62 -46.08
N GLU A 609 28.38 16.06 -45.39
CA GLU A 609 27.65 17.29 -45.74
C GLU A 609 28.58 18.52 -45.70
N PHE A 610 29.48 18.61 -44.72
CA PHE A 610 30.52 19.65 -44.68
C PHE A 610 31.48 19.58 -45.88
N VAL A 611 31.98 18.38 -46.21
CA VAL A 611 32.87 18.18 -47.38
C VAL A 611 32.18 18.58 -48.69
N ASP A 612 30.92 18.16 -48.86
CA ASP A 612 30.13 18.42 -50.06
C ASP A 612 29.79 19.89 -50.21
N SER A 613 29.52 20.56 -49.10
CA SER A 613 29.24 22.00 -49.02
C SER A 613 30.48 22.89 -49.15
N GLY A 614 31.64 22.33 -49.54
CA GLY A 614 32.84 23.12 -49.80
C GLY A 614 33.74 23.32 -48.59
N GLY A 615 33.60 22.53 -47.52
CA GLY A 615 34.39 22.65 -46.30
C GLY A 615 35.91 22.71 -46.51
N TYR A 616 36.44 21.95 -47.48
CA TYR A 616 37.86 21.94 -47.84
C TYR A 616 38.21 22.88 -49.01
N ARG A 617 37.22 23.59 -49.57
CA ARG A 617 37.36 24.49 -50.72
C ARG A 617 37.20 25.96 -50.34
N GLU A 618 36.64 26.25 -49.17
CA GLU A 618 36.40 27.61 -48.69
C GLU A 618 37.21 27.90 -47.42
N GLU A 619 38.13 28.85 -47.50
CA GLU A 619 39.00 29.26 -46.37
C GLU A 619 38.20 29.83 -45.18
N LYS A 620 36.97 30.31 -45.41
CA LYS A 620 36.15 30.98 -44.39
C LYS A 620 35.88 30.12 -43.14
N TYR A 621 35.91 28.80 -43.25
CA TYR A 621 35.72 27.87 -42.12
C TYR A 621 37.01 27.60 -41.31
N TRP A 622 38.18 27.95 -41.85
CA TRP A 622 39.48 27.61 -41.27
C TRP A 622 40.07 28.79 -40.50
N LYS A 623 39.53 29.06 -39.30
CA LYS A 623 39.87 30.27 -38.51
C LYS A 623 41.23 30.21 -37.79
N HIS A 624 41.82 29.03 -37.63
CA HIS A 624 43.01 28.83 -36.81
C HIS A 624 44.28 28.74 -37.66
N LYS A 625 45.38 29.32 -37.14
CA LYS A 625 46.71 29.19 -37.76
C LYS A 625 47.21 27.74 -37.67
N PHE A 626 47.72 27.22 -38.78
CA PHE A 626 48.26 25.87 -38.90
C PHE A 626 49.73 25.84 -38.45
N LEU A 627 50.01 25.30 -37.27
CA LEU A 627 51.36 25.22 -36.72
C LEU A 627 51.86 23.78 -36.71
N LYS A 628 52.75 23.42 -37.64
CA LYS A 628 53.35 22.09 -37.76
C LYS A 628 54.84 22.19 -37.46
N GLU A 629 55.29 21.55 -36.39
CA GLU A 629 56.72 21.52 -35.99
C GLU A 629 57.37 22.92 -35.88
N GLY A 630 56.60 23.92 -35.43
CA GLY A 630 57.08 25.30 -35.29
C GLY A 630 56.97 26.16 -36.57
N ILE A 631 56.54 25.58 -37.69
CA ILE A 631 56.32 26.28 -38.97
C ILE A 631 54.83 26.59 -39.14
N ILE A 632 54.52 27.84 -39.50
CA ILE A 632 53.16 28.25 -39.85
C ILE A 632 52.92 27.93 -41.33
N LEU A 633 51.97 27.05 -41.61
CA LEU A 633 51.56 26.71 -42.98
C LEU A 633 50.49 27.69 -43.48
N SER A 634 50.51 27.99 -44.77
CA SER A 634 49.39 28.63 -45.47
C SER A 634 48.19 27.69 -45.56
N TRP A 635 46.99 28.24 -45.85
CA TRP A 635 45.79 27.43 -45.99
C TRP A 635 45.93 26.36 -47.09
N SER A 636 46.52 26.72 -48.24
CA SER A 636 46.72 25.78 -49.35
C SER A 636 47.73 24.67 -49.03
N GLU A 637 48.77 24.96 -48.25
CA GLU A 637 49.71 23.94 -47.74
C GLU A 637 49.03 23.03 -46.72
N ALA A 638 48.25 23.59 -45.79
CA ALA A 638 47.51 22.79 -44.80
C ALA A 638 46.47 21.86 -45.47
N MET A 639 45.78 22.31 -46.52
CA MET A 639 44.83 21.45 -47.25
C MET A 639 45.52 20.27 -47.96
N GLN A 640 46.83 20.35 -48.23
CA GLN A 640 47.58 19.21 -48.76
C GLN A 640 47.80 18.11 -47.72
N GLU A 641 47.84 18.48 -46.43
CA GLU A 641 47.95 17.55 -45.29
C GLU A 641 46.62 16.84 -44.99
N PHE A 642 45.49 17.46 -45.33
CA PHE A 642 44.15 16.97 -44.99
C PHE A 642 43.47 16.21 -46.13
N ARG A 643 44.12 15.13 -46.58
CA ARG A 643 43.64 14.22 -47.62
C ARG A 643 43.31 12.84 -47.07
N GLY A 644 42.31 12.17 -47.65
CA GLY A 644 41.99 10.78 -47.37
C GLY A 644 42.96 9.81 -48.05
N GLU A 645 42.76 8.51 -47.85
CA GLU A 645 43.63 7.44 -48.32
C GLU A 645 43.88 7.47 -49.84
N SER A 646 42.89 7.88 -50.63
CA SER A 646 43.02 8.01 -52.10
C SER A 646 43.47 9.39 -52.57
N GLY A 647 43.92 10.28 -51.67
CA GLY A 647 44.43 11.62 -51.99
C GLY A 647 43.38 12.72 -52.20
N GLY A 648 42.08 12.39 -52.13
CA GLY A 648 40.98 13.36 -52.16
C GLY A 648 40.81 14.08 -50.81
N ALA A 649 40.19 15.26 -50.80
CA ALA A 649 39.92 16.00 -49.56
C ALA A 649 38.94 15.23 -48.65
N GLY A 650 39.23 15.21 -47.34
CA GLY A 650 38.40 14.52 -46.35
C GLY A 650 39.22 13.73 -45.33
N PRO A 651 38.54 13.05 -44.39
CA PRO A 651 39.15 12.29 -43.29
C PRO A 651 40.14 11.24 -43.78
N SER A 652 41.17 10.94 -42.97
CA SER A 652 42.31 10.11 -43.39
C SER A 652 41.91 8.70 -43.84
N GLY A 653 40.87 8.10 -43.22
CA GLY A 653 40.37 6.76 -43.55
C GLY A 653 39.41 6.69 -44.74
N TRP A 654 39.07 7.81 -45.38
CA TRP A 654 38.11 7.82 -46.48
C TRP A 654 38.77 7.50 -47.83
N ARG A 655 38.06 6.74 -48.67
CA ARG A 655 38.51 6.36 -50.02
C ARG A 655 37.68 7.08 -51.06
N ASN A 656 38.34 7.69 -52.05
CA ASN A 656 37.69 8.48 -53.10
C ASN A 656 36.68 9.53 -52.56
N GLY A 657 37.00 10.14 -51.41
CA GLY A 657 36.14 11.15 -50.76
C GLY A 657 34.86 10.58 -50.11
N LYS A 658 34.78 9.27 -49.88
CA LYS A 658 33.63 8.61 -49.24
C LYS A 658 34.06 7.83 -48.00
N TYR A 659 33.19 7.81 -46.99
CA TYR A 659 33.28 6.88 -45.86
C TYR A 659 32.93 5.45 -46.32
N PRO A 660 33.29 4.42 -45.52
CA PRO A 660 32.93 3.03 -45.81
C PRO A 660 31.40 2.83 -45.95
N GLU A 661 30.98 1.97 -46.88
CA GLU A 661 29.55 1.72 -47.13
C GLU A 661 28.82 1.19 -45.88
N GLY A 662 27.63 1.73 -45.61
CA GLY A 662 26.81 1.37 -44.44
C GLY A 662 27.27 1.98 -43.11
N GLN A 663 28.23 2.92 -43.13
CA GLN A 663 28.74 3.61 -41.93
C GLN A 663 28.27 5.07 -41.84
N ASP A 664 27.10 5.38 -42.40
CA ASP A 664 26.53 6.74 -42.44
C ASP A 664 26.37 7.33 -41.03
N ASP A 665 25.85 6.52 -40.11
CA ASP A 665 25.57 6.87 -38.71
C ASP A 665 26.72 6.51 -37.75
N TYR A 666 27.90 6.14 -38.26
CA TYR A 666 29.09 5.91 -37.44
C TYR A 666 29.80 7.23 -37.15
N PRO A 667 30.53 7.37 -36.03
CA PRO A 667 31.31 8.57 -35.79
C PRO A 667 32.33 8.77 -36.90
N VAL A 668 32.57 10.02 -37.28
CA VAL A 668 33.67 10.35 -38.18
C VAL A 668 34.99 10.13 -37.46
N GLY A 669 35.86 9.33 -38.08
CA GLY A 669 37.20 9.02 -37.60
C GLY A 669 38.27 9.50 -38.59
N GLY A 670 39.50 9.71 -38.13
CA GLY A 670 40.60 10.16 -38.99
C GLY A 670 40.64 11.68 -39.18
N ILE A 671 40.19 12.41 -38.17
CA ILE A 671 40.04 13.87 -38.19
C ILE A 671 41.14 14.53 -37.35
N SER A 672 41.76 15.57 -37.91
CA SER A 672 42.65 16.47 -37.18
C SER A 672 41.87 17.47 -36.33
N TRP A 673 42.54 18.09 -35.35
CA TRP A 673 41.92 19.14 -34.54
C TRP A 673 41.44 20.32 -35.43
N TYR A 674 42.20 20.65 -36.48
CA TYR A 674 41.85 21.72 -37.41
C TYR A 674 40.62 21.38 -38.25
N GLU A 675 40.51 20.16 -38.76
CA GLU A 675 39.31 19.69 -39.48
C GLU A 675 38.07 19.70 -38.58
N ALA A 676 38.22 19.26 -37.32
CA ALA A 676 37.15 19.31 -36.32
C ALA A 676 36.69 20.75 -36.02
N ALA A 677 37.64 21.67 -35.86
CA ALA A 677 37.35 23.09 -35.66
C ALA A 677 36.67 23.73 -36.88
N ALA A 678 37.13 23.42 -38.10
CA ALA A 678 36.51 23.93 -39.32
C ALA A 678 35.08 23.41 -39.53
N TYR A 679 34.81 22.15 -39.17
CA TYR A 679 33.45 21.64 -39.13
C TYR A 679 32.60 22.37 -38.09
N ALA A 680 33.14 22.64 -36.89
CA ALA A 680 32.39 23.33 -35.83
C ALA A 680 31.94 24.73 -36.31
N GLU A 681 32.84 25.46 -37.00
CA GLU A 681 32.54 26.74 -37.65
C GLU A 681 31.42 26.60 -38.71
N PHE A 682 31.50 25.59 -39.58
CA PHE A 682 30.44 25.29 -40.57
C PHE A 682 29.09 25.01 -39.91
N ALA A 683 29.10 24.32 -38.76
CA ALA A 683 27.90 23.95 -38.03
C ALA A 683 27.36 25.06 -37.11
N GLU A 684 27.99 26.24 -37.08
CA GLU A 684 27.71 27.34 -36.13
C GLU A 684 27.74 26.86 -34.66
N LYS A 685 28.81 26.14 -34.34
CA LYS A 685 29.13 25.53 -33.04
C LYS A 685 30.62 25.71 -32.73
N GLU A 686 31.05 25.20 -31.57
CA GLU A 686 32.46 25.18 -31.18
C GLU A 686 32.90 23.78 -30.72
N LEU A 687 34.22 23.55 -30.61
CA LEU A 687 34.73 22.38 -29.90
C LEU A 687 34.58 22.56 -28.38
N PRO A 688 34.18 21.51 -27.63
CA PRO A 688 34.10 21.61 -26.19
C PRO A 688 35.47 21.92 -25.58
N THR A 689 35.51 22.81 -24.58
CA THR A 689 36.66 22.83 -23.67
C THR A 689 36.68 21.55 -22.83
N ILE A 690 37.83 21.22 -22.26
CA ILE A 690 37.99 20.05 -21.37
C ILE A 690 37.00 20.09 -20.19
N TYR A 691 36.64 21.29 -19.73
CA TYR A 691 35.65 21.49 -18.67
C TYR A 691 34.25 21.13 -19.14
N HIS A 692 33.84 21.61 -20.33
CA HIS A 692 32.55 21.30 -20.91
C HIS A 692 32.42 19.80 -21.23
N TRP A 693 33.47 19.19 -21.77
CA TRP A 693 33.50 17.76 -22.07
C TRP A 693 33.42 16.92 -20.79
N SER A 694 34.31 17.16 -19.82
CA SER A 694 34.40 16.41 -18.56
C SER A 694 33.10 16.46 -17.75
N ARG A 695 32.44 17.63 -17.71
CA ARG A 695 31.18 17.82 -17.02
C ARG A 695 30.02 17.05 -17.66
N ALA A 696 30.00 16.94 -18.99
CA ALA A 696 29.03 16.13 -19.71
C ALA A 696 29.31 14.62 -19.55
N GLY A 697 30.58 14.21 -19.67
CA GLY A 697 31.03 12.81 -19.70
C GLY A 697 31.12 12.08 -18.36
N ILE A 698 31.14 12.79 -17.23
CA ILE A 698 31.25 12.19 -15.88
C ILE A 698 32.61 11.55 -15.61
N THR A 699 33.66 12.34 -15.66
CA THR A 699 35.02 11.82 -15.38
C THR A 699 35.29 11.60 -13.88
N SER A 700 34.38 12.01 -12.99
CA SER A 700 34.53 11.79 -11.54
C SER A 700 34.77 10.33 -11.16
N GLY A 701 35.92 10.05 -10.53
CA GLY A 701 36.42 8.69 -10.27
C GLY A 701 35.51 7.78 -9.41
N ARG A 702 34.56 8.35 -8.65
CA ARG A 702 33.54 7.56 -7.92
C ARG A 702 32.50 6.92 -8.87
N TYR A 703 32.38 7.41 -10.10
CA TYR A 703 31.27 7.11 -11.00
C TYR A 703 31.65 6.80 -12.45
N SER A 704 32.88 7.11 -12.86
CA SER A 704 33.39 6.84 -14.21
C SER A 704 33.32 5.37 -14.59
N GLY A 705 33.51 4.44 -13.65
CA GLY A 705 33.41 3.00 -13.92
C GLY A 705 32.04 2.52 -14.44
N THR A 706 30.96 3.27 -14.17
CA THR A 706 29.62 2.84 -14.58
C THR A 706 29.32 3.10 -16.05
N ILE A 707 29.87 4.16 -16.65
CA ILE A 707 29.66 4.43 -18.09
C ILE A 707 30.38 3.37 -18.94
N LEU A 708 31.56 2.92 -18.49
CA LEU A 708 32.41 1.94 -19.17
C LEU A 708 31.70 0.59 -19.42
N LEU A 709 30.81 0.18 -18.50
CA LEU A 709 30.02 -1.07 -18.62
C LEU A 709 29.13 -1.12 -19.86
N HIS A 710 28.82 0.03 -20.45
CA HIS A 710 27.93 0.16 -21.59
C HIS A 710 28.60 0.97 -22.71
N SER A 711 29.93 0.87 -22.84
CA SER A 711 30.75 1.63 -23.78
C SER A 711 31.44 0.73 -24.81
N ASN A 712 31.88 1.31 -25.93
CA ASN A 712 32.47 0.59 -27.07
C ASN A 712 33.97 0.27 -26.93
N PHE A 713 34.48 -0.04 -25.73
CA PHE A 713 35.92 -0.34 -25.56
C PHE A 713 36.29 -1.77 -25.94
N ASN A 714 37.58 -1.97 -26.27
CA ASN A 714 38.19 -3.26 -26.60
C ASN A 714 37.46 -4.03 -27.71
N GLN A 715 36.95 -3.32 -28.72
CA GLN A 715 36.23 -3.89 -29.87
C GLN A 715 37.11 -3.94 -31.14
N LYS A 716 36.54 -4.43 -32.25
CA LYS A 716 37.22 -4.49 -33.56
C LYS A 716 37.07 -3.23 -34.41
N GLY A 717 36.22 -2.30 -34.00
CA GLY A 717 35.92 -1.08 -34.74
C GLY A 717 34.97 -0.16 -33.99
N ALA A 718 34.80 1.05 -34.53
CA ALA A 718 33.75 1.97 -34.09
C ALA A 718 32.36 1.36 -34.31
N ALA A 719 31.36 1.86 -33.61
CA ALA A 719 29.96 1.49 -33.77
C ALA A 719 29.13 2.70 -34.19
N SER A 720 27.93 2.45 -34.73
CA SER A 720 26.96 3.52 -35.00
C SER A 720 26.72 4.34 -33.74
N VAL A 721 26.63 5.67 -33.87
CA VAL A 721 26.36 6.55 -32.74
C VAL A 721 25.03 6.16 -32.07
N GLY A 722 25.02 6.12 -30.75
CA GLY A 722 23.92 5.64 -29.93
C GLY A 722 23.72 4.12 -29.94
N GLY A 723 24.62 3.36 -30.58
CA GLY A 723 24.60 1.90 -30.55
C GLY A 723 24.92 1.32 -29.17
N TYR A 724 25.58 2.11 -28.32
CA TYR A 724 25.91 1.78 -26.94
C TYR A 724 25.12 2.65 -25.96
N GLU A 725 24.75 2.06 -24.83
CA GLU A 725 23.86 2.72 -23.87
C GLU A 725 24.61 3.54 -22.82
N GLY A 726 25.94 3.65 -22.88
CA GLY A 726 26.76 4.41 -21.94
C GLY A 726 26.41 5.90 -21.92
N MET A 727 25.60 6.32 -20.94
CA MET A 727 25.09 7.68 -20.82
C MET A 727 25.88 8.52 -19.81
N GLY A 728 26.32 9.71 -20.22
CA GLY A 728 26.88 10.76 -19.38
C GLY A 728 25.84 11.44 -18.46
N SER A 729 26.23 12.52 -17.78
CA SER A 729 25.42 13.08 -16.67
C SER A 729 24.12 13.70 -17.17
N TYR A 730 24.18 14.25 -18.39
CA TYR A 730 23.15 15.10 -18.96
C TYR A 730 22.52 14.49 -20.22
N GLY A 731 22.59 13.17 -20.37
CA GLY A 731 22.00 12.47 -21.52
C GLY A 731 22.88 12.51 -22.78
N THR A 732 24.18 12.76 -22.64
CA THR A 732 25.18 12.51 -23.68
C THR A 732 25.49 11.02 -23.76
N TYR A 733 25.79 10.52 -24.96
CA TYR A 733 26.14 9.13 -25.21
C TYR A 733 27.47 9.05 -25.97
N ASP A 734 28.05 7.85 -25.99
CA ASP A 734 29.30 7.49 -26.68
C ASP A 734 30.52 8.32 -26.29
N MET A 735 30.47 9.02 -25.15
CA MET A 735 31.63 9.80 -24.65
C MET A 735 32.80 8.92 -24.21
N ALA A 736 32.63 7.60 -24.23
CA ALA A 736 33.54 6.61 -23.72
C ALA A 736 33.66 5.45 -24.71
N GLY A 737 34.84 5.29 -25.30
CA GLY A 737 35.25 4.11 -26.06
C GLY A 737 34.85 4.05 -27.51
N ASN A 738 34.12 5.00 -28.10
CA ASN A 738 33.83 4.95 -29.53
C ASN A 738 34.98 5.58 -30.33
N VAL A 739 35.03 6.91 -30.45
CA VAL A 739 36.25 7.61 -30.89
C VAL A 739 36.77 8.52 -29.80
N ARG A 740 38.07 8.86 -29.86
CA ARG A 740 38.63 9.94 -29.05
C ARG A 740 38.09 11.26 -29.58
N GLU A 741 37.83 12.22 -28.70
CA GLU A 741 37.17 13.46 -29.06
C GLU A 741 38.04 14.68 -28.83
N TRP A 742 38.26 15.46 -29.89
CA TRP A 742 39.02 16.70 -29.82
C TRP A 742 38.34 17.74 -28.92
N CYS A 743 39.15 18.31 -28.02
CA CYS A 743 38.76 19.42 -27.16
C CYS A 743 39.49 20.71 -27.57
N TRP A 744 38.98 21.85 -27.12
CA TRP A 744 39.57 23.15 -27.40
C TRP A 744 40.96 23.31 -26.78
N ASN A 745 41.14 22.98 -25.50
CA ASN A 745 42.33 23.38 -24.72
C ASN A 745 43.64 22.78 -25.25
N LYS A 746 44.74 23.54 -25.14
CA LYS A 746 46.09 23.03 -25.38
C LYS A 746 46.68 22.39 -24.13
N ALA A 747 47.61 21.46 -24.32
CA ALA A 747 48.28 20.70 -23.26
C ALA A 747 49.77 21.09 -23.07
N GLY A 748 50.26 22.12 -23.77
CA GLY A 748 51.69 22.41 -23.93
C GLY A 748 52.27 21.81 -25.23
N ASP A 749 53.49 22.24 -25.62
CA ASP A 749 54.21 21.75 -26.82
C ASP A 749 53.38 21.74 -28.11
N ASN A 750 52.51 22.74 -28.28
CA ASN A 750 51.56 22.85 -29.40
C ASN A 750 50.64 21.63 -29.57
N LYS A 751 50.39 20.84 -28.53
CA LYS A 751 49.43 19.72 -28.52
C LYS A 751 48.05 20.19 -28.05
N ARG A 752 47.01 19.47 -28.47
CA ARG A 752 45.61 19.68 -28.06
C ARG A 752 45.08 18.47 -27.30
N TYR A 753 44.21 18.71 -26.33
CA TYR A 753 43.55 17.62 -25.61
C TYR A 753 42.58 16.86 -26.50
N ILE A 754 42.57 15.53 -26.33
CA ILE A 754 41.64 14.60 -26.94
C ILE A 754 41.22 13.58 -25.87
N LEU A 755 39.92 13.39 -25.67
CA LEU A 755 39.37 12.69 -24.49
C LEU A 755 38.48 11.52 -24.90
N GLY A 756 37.98 10.75 -23.93
CA GLY A 756 36.98 9.70 -24.13
C GLY A 756 37.56 8.30 -24.33
N GLY A 757 38.73 8.19 -24.96
CA GLY A 757 39.31 6.92 -25.37
C GLY A 757 38.56 6.28 -26.55
N ALA A 758 39.26 5.53 -27.38
CA ALA A 758 38.69 4.87 -28.57
C ALA A 758 38.43 3.37 -28.38
N TRP A 759 37.78 2.77 -29.38
CA TRP A 759 37.32 1.38 -29.36
C TRP A 759 38.44 0.34 -29.31
N ASP A 760 39.64 0.67 -29.79
CA ASP A 760 40.85 -0.15 -29.74
C ASP A 760 41.72 0.15 -28.53
N GLU A 761 41.27 1.07 -27.66
CA GLU A 761 42.00 1.47 -26.48
C GLU A 761 41.42 0.80 -25.22
N PRO A 762 42.25 0.62 -24.18
CA PRO A 762 41.79 0.11 -22.90
C PRO A 762 40.91 1.13 -22.16
N GLU A 763 39.91 0.64 -21.42
CA GLU A 763 38.85 1.44 -20.77
C GLU A 763 39.34 2.60 -19.88
N TYR A 764 40.51 2.43 -19.23
CA TYR A 764 41.04 3.47 -18.35
C TYR A 764 41.35 4.79 -19.11
N LYS A 765 41.52 4.73 -20.44
CA LYS A 765 41.75 5.90 -21.30
C LYS A 765 40.61 6.92 -21.25
N PHE A 766 39.42 6.52 -20.83
CA PHE A 766 38.29 7.42 -20.65
C PHE A 766 38.58 8.59 -19.68
N VAL A 767 39.31 8.34 -18.59
CA VAL A 767 39.60 9.35 -17.55
C VAL A 767 41.04 9.87 -17.56
N VAL A 768 41.89 9.32 -18.44
CA VAL A 768 43.27 9.76 -18.62
C VAL A 768 43.30 10.77 -19.76
N PRO A 769 43.61 12.06 -19.49
CA PRO A 769 43.65 13.06 -20.54
C PRO A 769 44.80 12.74 -21.52
N ALA A 770 44.47 12.59 -22.80
CA ALA A 770 45.46 12.45 -23.87
C ALA A 770 45.65 13.78 -24.59
N ALA A 771 46.85 14.02 -25.11
CA ALA A 771 47.13 15.18 -25.93
C ALA A 771 48.03 14.80 -27.10
N PHE A 772 47.62 15.18 -28.30
CA PHE A 772 48.35 14.89 -29.54
C PHE A 772 48.60 16.17 -30.34
N SER A 773 49.45 16.05 -31.36
CA SER A 773 49.58 17.10 -32.36
C SER A 773 48.20 17.44 -32.94
N PRO A 774 47.87 18.72 -33.17
CA PRO A 774 46.61 19.10 -33.81
C PRO A 774 46.51 18.60 -35.26
N PHE A 775 47.61 18.09 -35.84
CA PHE A 775 47.66 17.39 -37.13
C PHE A 775 47.47 15.87 -37.03
N ASP A 776 47.34 15.29 -35.83
CA ASP A 776 47.13 13.85 -35.68
C ASP A 776 45.77 13.44 -36.28
N ARG A 777 45.79 12.51 -37.24
CA ARG A 777 44.62 12.05 -37.99
C ARG A 777 44.45 10.55 -37.87
N SER A 778 44.75 10.00 -36.68
CA SER A 778 44.46 8.61 -36.37
C SER A 778 42.98 8.31 -36.64
N THR A 779 42.67 7.15 -37.22
CA THR A 779 41.28 6.75 -37.57
C THR A 779 40.35 6.70 -36.36
N THR A 780 40.91 6.68 -35.16
CA THR A 780 40.25 6.70 -33.86
C THR A 780 40.01 8.11 -33.31
N ASN A 781 40.39 9.16 -34.03
CA ASN A 781 40.12 10.56 -33.66
C ASN A 781 38.86 11.05 -34.37
N GLY A 782 37.87 11.45 -33.57
CA GLY A 782 36.71 12.22 -33.98
C GLY A 782 36.48 13.37 -33.01
N PHE A 783 35.22 13.79 -32.89
CA PHE A 783 34.85 14.93 -32.06
C PHE A 783 33.32 15.05 -31.90
N ARG A 784 32.92 15.91 -30.97
CA ARG A 784 31.56 16.44 -30.84
C ARG A 784 31.64 17.95 -30.64
N CYS A 785 30.53 18.65 -30.78
CA CYS A 785 30.51 20.10 -30.65
C CYS A 785 29.65 20.59 -29.47
N VAL A 786 29.89 21.83 -29.06
CA VAL A 786 29.11 22.59 -28.08
C VAL A 786 28.50 23.82 -28.73
N LYS A 787 27.42 24.33 -28.13
CA LYS A 787 26.84 25.63 -28.43
C LYS A 787 26.50 26.33 -27.13
N TYR A 788 27.00 27.54 -26.95
CA TYR A 788 26.77 28.29 -25.72
C TYR A 788 25.41 28.99 -25.73
N VAL A 789 24.81 29.17 -24.56
CA VAL A 789 23.49 29.84 -24.43
C VAL A 789 23.61 31.34 -24.76
N SER A 790 24.76 31.95 -24.47
CA SER A 790 25.13 33.29 -24.91
C SER A 790 26.64 33.44 -24.97
N ASP A 791 27.16 34.22 -25.92
CA ASP A 791 28.61 34.36 -26.14
C ASP A 791 29.36 35.01 -24.96
N SER A 792 28.68 35.79 -24.11
CA SER A 792 29.24 36.38 -22.90
C SER A 792 29.29 35.43 -21.68
N ALA A 793 28.85 34.17 -21.83
CA ALA A 793 28.61 33.24 -20.71
C ALA A 793 29.74 32.23 -20.45
N VAL A 794 30.80 32.22 -21.26
CA VAL A 794 31.93 31.30 -21.02
C VAL A 794 33.13 32.08 -20.50
N PRO A 795 33.62 31.77 -19.27
CA PRO A 795 34.80 32.45 -18.75
C PRO A 795 36.00 32.23 -19.67
N GLU A 796 36.81 33.27 -19.91
CA GLU A 796 38.05 33.17 -20.71
C GLU A 796 38.96 32.04 -20.22
N LYS A 797 39.02 31.84 -18.89
CA LYS A 797 39.73 30.76 -18.22
C LYS A 797 39.38 29.35 -18.75
N ALA A 798 38.17 29.16 -19.27
CA ALA A 798 37.74 27.87 -19.82
C ALA A 798 38.55 27.48 -21.07
N PHE A 799 39.10 28.45 -21.79
CA PHE A 799 39.80 28.29 -23.07
C PHE A 799 41.33 28.36 -22.95
N GLU A 800 41.85 28.69 -21.76
CA GLU A 800 43.27 28.76 -21.48
C GLU A 800 43.97 27.40 -21.69
N ASP A 801 45.29 27.48 -21.91
CA ASP A 801 46.16 26.30 -21.97
C ASP A 801 46.20 25.62 -20.60
N ILE A 802 46.04 24.30 -20.57
CA ILE A 802 46.06 23.51 -19.34
C ILE A 802 47.26 22.58 -19.43
N VAL A 803 48.35 22.96 -18.81
CA VAL A 803 49.57 22.14 -18.79
C VAL A 803 49.47 21.15 -17.63
N PHE A 804 49.69 19.88 -17.91
CA PHE A 804 49.84 18.88 -16.85
C PHE A 804 51.18 19.15 -16.14
N GLU A 805 51.15 19.83 -15.00
CA GLU A 805 52.35 20.15 -14.24
C GLU A 805 52.96 18.89 -13.64
N THR A 806 54.08 18.43 -14.20
CA THR A 806 54.91 17.38 -13.61
C THR A 806 56.11 18.00 -12.91
N ARG A 807 56.45 17.49 -11.73
CA ARG A 807 57.73 17.76 -11.05
C ARG A 807 58.86 17.01 -11.76
N ASP A 808 59.94 17.70 -12.08
CA ASP A 808 61.13 17.10 -12.69
C ASP A 808 62.14 16.69 -11.62
N TYR A 809 61.97 15.47 -11.09
CA TYR A 809 62.84 14.93 -10.04
C TYR A 809 64.30 14.78 -10.46
N SER A 810 64.62 14.79 -11.76
CA SER A 810 66.01 14.75 -12.22
C SER A 810 66.79 16.03 -11.88
N ARG A 811 66.08 17.12 -11.55
CA ARG A 811 66.65 18.42 -11.15
C ARG A 811 66.65 18.63 -9.64
N GLU A 812 66.19 17.65 -8.88
CA GLU A 812 66.08 17.76 -7.43
C GLU A 812 67.12 16.89 -6.73
N SER A 813 67.48 17.29 -5.52
CA SER A 813 68.42 16.56 -4.68
C SER A 813 67.77 16.31 -3.33
N PRO A 814 67.72 15.06 -2.86
CA PRO A 814 67.27 14.76 -1.49
C PRO A 814 68.11 15.51 -0.45
N VAL A 815 67.53 15.72 0.72
CA VAL A 815 68.27 16.20 1.91
C VAL A 815 69.43 15.28 2.27
N SER A 816 70.37 15.81 3.06
CA SER A 816 71.50 15.03 3.59
C SER A 816 71.03 13.90 4.52
N ALA A 817 71.88 12.87 4.69
CA ALA A 817 71.60 11.80 5.63
C ALA A 817 71.51 12.32 7.08
N GLU A 818 72.31 13.34 7.44
CA GLU A 818 72.22 13.98 8.75
C GLU A 818 70.86 14.70 8.96
N GLU A 819 70.36 15.42 7.94
CA GLU A 819 69.04 16.07 8.01
C GLU A 819 67.90 15.05 8.10
N PHE A 820 67.93 13.99 7.29
CA PHE A 820 66.95 12.91 7.38
C PHE A 820 66.92 12.30 8.80
N LEU A 821 68.09 12.01 9.37
CA LEU A 821 68.19 11.49 10.74
C LEU A 821 67.65 12.49 11.77
N LEU A 822 67.84 13.79 11.55
CA LEU A 822 67.24 14.82 12.38
C LEU A 822 65.70 14.76 12.30
N TYR A 823 65.12 14.65 11.11
CA TYR A 823 63.66 14.50 10.94
C TYR A 823 63.14 13.24 11.64
N LYS A 824 63.77 12.08 11.40
CA LYS A 824 63.41 10.80 12.02
C LYS A 824 63.42 10.90 13.55
N LYS A 825 64.48 11.50 14.13
CA LYS A 825 64.64 11.63 15.58
C LYS A 825 63.70 12.65 16.22
N THR A 826 63.44 13.78 15.57
CA THR A 826 62.70 14.90 16.18
C THR A 826 61.19 14.84 15.94
N LEU A 827 60.74 14.30 14.81
CA LEU A 827 59.34 14.34 14.40
C LEU A 827 58.67 12.96 14.44
N TYR A 828 59.33 11.93 13.94
CA TYR A 828 58.75 10.59 13.78
C TYR A 828 58.90 9.72 15.02
N SER A 829 60.01 9.88 15.75
CA SER A 829 60.24 9.17 17.02
C SER A 829 59.28 9.65 18.12
N TYR A 830 59.00 8.77 19.07
CA TYR A 830 58.20 9.03 20.27
C TYR A 830 58.68 8.14 21.42
N GLU A 831 58.37 8.53 22.66
CA GLU A 831 58.63 7.69 23.83
C GLU A 831 57.61 6.55 23.86
N LYS A 832 58.06 5.30 24.07
CA LYS A 832 57.19 4.12 24.14
C LYS A 832 56.44 4.10 25.47
N ASP A 833 55.44 4.96 25.61
CA ASP A 833 54.50 4.95 26.70
C ASP A 833 53.58 3.71 26.63
N ALA A 834 52.93 3.41 27.76
CA ALA A 834 51.95 2.33 27.84
C ALA A 834 50.92 2.41 26.69
N LEU A 835 50.62 1.26 26.06
CA LEU A 835 49.65 1.18 24.97
C LEU A 835 48.22 1.36 25.43
N ASN A 836 47.94 1.02 26.70
CA ASN A 836 46.59 0.95 27.26
C ASN A 836 45.65 0.24 26.28
N GLU A 837 46.11 -0.89 25.73
CA GLU A 837 45.43 -1.62 24.68
C GLU A 837 44.21 -2.37 25.19
N ALA A 838 43.19 -2.50 24.34
CA ALA A 838 42.02 -3.32 24.60
C ALA A 838 41.50 -3.96 23.32
N VAL A 839 41.11 -5.23 23.39
CA VAL A 839 40.33 -5.88 22.35
C VAL A 839 38.86 -5.54 22.59
N VAL A 840 38.28 -4.71 21.72
CA VAL A 840 36.89 -4.22 21.83
C VAL A 840 35.90 -5.29 21.41
N SER A 841 36.22 -6.03 20.35
CA SER A 841 35.37 -7.09 19.83
C SER A 841 36.19 -8.15 19.11
N VAL A 842 35.66 -9.38 19.13
CA VAL A 842 36.16 -10.52 18.36
C VAL A 842 34.97 -11.08 17.55
N ASP A 843 35.08 -11.01 16.23
CA ASP A 843 34.18 -11.69 15.30
C ASP A 843 34.83 -12.97 14.80
N ASP A 844 34.34 -14.09 15.31
CA ASP A 844 34.77 -15.44 14.95
C ASP A 844 33.80 -16.10 13.93
N SER A 845 32.81 -15.36 13.40
CA SER A 845 31.80 -15.92 12.49
C SER A 845 32.31 -16.14 11.05
N GLN A 846 33.41 -15.51 10.68
CA GLN A 846 33.95 -15.55 9.32
C GLN A 846 34.64 -16.89 9.03
N LYS A 847 34.39 -17.43 7.83
CA LYS A 847 34.90 -18.75 7.41
C LYS A 847 36.43 -18.83 7.35
N TYR A 848 37.10 -17.74 6.97
CA TYR A 848 38.51 -17.77 6.59
C TYR A 848 39.45 -17.12 7.62
N TRP A 849 38.92 -16.29 8.51
CA TRP A 849 39.72 -15.55 9.49
C TRP A 849 38.94 -15.29 10.77
N VAL A 850 39.66 -14.93 11.83
CA VAL A 850 39.13 -14.29 13.02
C VAL A 850 39.39 -12.80 12.89
N HIS A 851 38.40 -11.96 13.19
CA HIS A 851 38.53 -10.50 13.15
C HIS A 851 38.48 -9.93 14.56
N GLU A 852 39.53 -9.23 14.95
CA GLU A 852 39.60 -8.50 16.21
C GLU A 852 39.58 -7.00 15.94
N THR A 853 38.74 -6.26 16.66
CA THR A 853 38.82 -4.79 16.71
C THR A 853 39.55 -4.42 17.98
N ILE A 854 40.68 -3.75 17.81
CA ILE A 854 41.59 -3.37 18.89
C ILE A 854 41.68 -1.85 18.98
N VAL A 855 41.88 -1.35 20.20
CA VAL A 855 42.09 0.06 20.48
C VAL A 855 43.29 0.23 21.40
N PHE A 856 44.10 1.23 21.13
CA PHE A 856 45.29 1.58 21.93
C PHE A 856 45.61 3.06 21.76
N ASP A 857 46.43 3.61 22.65
CA ASP A 857 46.72 5.04 22.69
C ASP A 857 47.64 5.45 21.54
N ALA A 858 47.32 6.55 20.86
CA ALA A 858 48.17 7.16 19.86
C ALA A 858 49.41 7.81 20.51
N ALA A 859 50.49 7.95 19.74
CA ALA A 859 51.71 8.60 20.22
C ALA A 859 51.65 10.15 20.18
N TYR A 860 50.44 10.72 20.13
CA TYR A 860 50.17 12.16 20.04
C TYR A 860 48.72 12.46 20.47
N GLY A 861 48.47 13.71 20.85
CA GLY A 861 47.12 14.28 20.89
C GLY A 861 46.13 13.72 21.92
N GLU A 862 46.59 12.90 22.88
CA GLU A 862 45.73 12.22 23.88
C GLU A 862 44.52 11.50 23.26
N GLU A 863 44.71 10.89 22.08
CA GLU A 863 43.65 10.16 21.36
C GLU A 863 43.99 8.67 21.23
N ARG A 864 43.01 7.86 20.82
CA ARG A 864 43.17 6.42 20.63
C ARG A 864 43.12 6.03 19.17
N VAL A 865 43.99 5.11 18.77
CA VAL A 865 43.99 4.44 17.47
C VAL A 865 43.04 3.25 17.55
N ILE A 866 42.20 3.11 16.53
CA ILE A 866 41.44 1.87 16.27
C ILE A 866 42.24 1.09 15.24
N ALA A 867 42.43 -0.21 15.43
CA ALA A 867 42.95 -1.07 14.39
C ALA A 867 42.13 -2.36 14.30
N HIS A 868 42.11 -2.95 13.11
CA HIS A 868 41.45 -4.22 12.86
C HIS A 868 42.50 -5.28 12.53
N LEU A 869 42.63 -6.27 13.41
CA LEU A 869 43.55 -7.39 13.23
C LEU A 869 42.78 -8.59 12.70
N TYR A 870 43.22 -9.12 11.57
CA TYR A 870 42.64 -10.28 10.91
C TYR A 870 43.62 -11.45 10.99
N LEU A 871 43.21 -12.52 11.67
CA LEU A 871 44.02 -13.71 11.88
C LEU A 871 43.53 -14.85 10.98
N PRO A 872 44.39 -15.41 10.12
CA PRO A 872 44.00 -16.46 9.18
C PRO A 872 43.70 -17.78 9.91
N ARG A 873 42.64 -18.49 9.50
CA ARG A 873 42.30 -19.81 10.07
C ARG A 873 43.11 -20.95 9.47
N ASN A 874 43.59 -20.78 8.25
CA ASN A 874 44.27 -21.81 7.49
C ASN A 874 45.78 -21.91 7.77
N SER A 875 46.32 -21.17 8.75
CA SER A 875 47.71 -21.30 9.22
C SER A 875 47.75 -21.31 10.76
N SER A 876 48.94 -21.60 11.31
CA SER A 876 49.18 -21.60 12.76
C SER A 876 50.07 -20.41 13.14
N PRO A 877 49.92 -19.87 14.37
CA PRO A 877 50.86 -18.90 14.90
C PRO A 877 52.26 -19.51 15.14
N PRO A 878 53.32 -18.68 15.24
CA PRO A 878 53.28 -17.22 15.11
C PRO A 878 53.05 -16.76 13.66
N TYR A 879 52.15 -15.81 13.46
CA TYR A 879 51.71 -15.39 12.12
C TYR A 879 52.67 -14.36 11.51
N GLN A 880 53.04 -14.58 10.25
CA GLN A 880 53.56 -13.52 9.39
C GLN A 880 52.47 -12.46 9.21
N THR A 881 52.79 -11.20 9.46
CA THR A 881 51.77 -10.14 9.52
C THR A 881 52.08 -9.01 8.57
N VAL A 882 51.07 -8.58 7.81
CA VAL A 882 51.17 -7.44 6.91
C VAL A 882 50.35 -6.27 7.45
N ILE A 883 51.02 -5.16 7.72
CA ILE A 883 50.37 -3.89 8.07
C ILE A 883 49.94 -3.21 6.77
N TYR A 884 48.64 -2.94 6.64
CA TYR A 884 48.04 -2.42 5.43
C TYR A 884 47.74 -0.93 5.54
N PHE A 885 48.17 -0.16 4.53
CA PHE A 885 47.80 1.24 4.36
C PHE A 885 46.88 1.42 3.14
N PRO A 886 45.68 2.00 3.31
CA PRO A 886 44.69 2.06 2.25
C PRO A 886 44.92 3.13 1.18
N GLY A 887 44.14 3.04 0.11
CA GLY A 887 44.02 4.11 -0.88
C GLY A 887 43.23 5.33 -0.36
N ASN A 888 43.18 6.39 -1.17
CA ASN A 888 42.58 7.68 -0.78
C ASN A 888 41.07 7.63 -0.44
N SER A 889 40.36 6.57 -0.84
CA SER A 889 38.94 6.41 -0.53
C SER A 889 38.65 6.42 0.97
N ALA A 890 39.61 6.00 1.80
CA ALA A 890 39.50 5.99 3.26
C ALA A 890 39.22 7.36 3.89
N LEU A 891 39.64 8.47 3.25
CA LEU A 891 39.37 9.84 3.73
C LEU A 891 37.89 10.24 3.62
N PHE A 892 37.16 9.63 2.68
CA PHE A 892 35.79 10.04 2.33
C PHE A 892 34.71 9.09 2.89
N LEU A 893 35.11 8.11 3.67
CA LEU A 893 34.23 7.16 4.35
C LEU A 893 34.18 7.51 5.84
N HIS A 894 33.00 7.40 6.45
CA HIS A 894 32.80 7.73 7.87
C HIS A 894 32.99 6.54 8.80
N GLN A 895 32.85 5.32 8.28
CA GLN A 895 32.97 4.09 9.04
C GLN A 895 33.78 3.07 8.26
N TYR A 896 34.59 2.30 8.98
CA TYR A 896 35.34 1.21 8.43
C TYR A 896 34.41 0.05 8.05
N HIS A 897 34.65 -0.51 6.86
CA HIS A 897 34.05 -1.75 6.39
C HIS A 897 35.13 -2.58 5.70
N ALA A 898 35.05 -3.91 5.79
CA ALA A 898 36.06 -4.82 5.25
C ALA A 898 36.18 -4.83 3.70
N GLY A 899 35.37 -4.05 2.97
CA GLY A 899 35.33 -4.01 1.50
C GLY A 899 36.62 -3.52 0.80
N GLY A 900 37.65 -3.12 1.54
CA GLY A 900 38.98 -2.74 1.03
C GLY A 900 40.15 -3.56 1.61
N LEU A 901 39.85 -4.65 2.32
CA LEU A 901 40.84 -5.54 2.93
C LEU A 901 41.54 -6.39 1.84
N PRO A 902 42.89 -6.55 1.87
CA PRO A 902 43.60 -7.50 1.00
C PRO A 902 43.38 -8.95 1.48
N ASP A 903 42.16 -9.47 1.30
CA ASP A 903 41.73 -10.78 1.80
C ASP A 903 42.55 -11.96 1.24
N TYR A 904 43.19 -11.77 0.08
CA TYR A 904 44.10 -12.74 -0.51
C TYR A 904 45.32 -13.03 0.38
N LEU A 905 45.76 -12.09 1.22
CA LEU A 905 46.83 -12.33 2.21
C LEU A 905 46.36 -13.29 3.30
N LEU A 906 45.12 -13.10 3.78
CA LEU A 906 44.49 -13.98 4.76
C LEU A 906 44.27 -15.38 4.19
N ARG A 907 43.80 -15.46 2.94
CA ARG A 907 43.68 -16.74 2.21
C ARG A 907 45.05 -17.39 1.96
N GLY A 908 46.09 -16.59 1.80
CA GLY A 908 47.48 -17.04 1.75
C GLY A 908 48.05 -17.49 3.11
N GLY A 909 47.31 -17.32 4.21
CA GLY A 909 47.70 -17.72 5.55
C GLY A 909 48.48 -16.66 6.34
N ARG A 910 48.48 -15.39 5.90
CA ARG A 910 49.13 -14.28 6.60
C ARG A 910 48.11 -13.44 7.35
N ALA A 911 48.47 -12.96 8.55
CA ALA A 911 47.65 -12.00 9.26
C ALA A 911 47.73 -10.63 8.61
N VAL A 912 46.65 -9.85 8.73
CA VAL A 912 46.57 -8.48 8.22
C VAL A 912 46.17 -7.56 9.36
N LEU A 913 46.98 -6.54 9.63
CA LEU A 913 46.64 -5.46 10.53
C LEU A 913 46.24 -4.24 9.71
N TYR A 914 45.05 -3.71 9.97
CA TYR A 914 44.52 -2.52 9.32
C TYR A 914 44.30 -1.42 10.36
N PRO A 915 45.25 -0.49 10.53
CA PRO A 915 45.07 0.67 11.39
C PRO A 915 44.08 1.68 10.78
N ILE A 916 43.23 2.28 11.61
CA ILE A 916 42.43 3.45 11.26
C ILE A 916 43.30 4.67 11.51
N TYR A 917 43.89 5.17 10.43
CA TYR A 917 44.80 6.32 10.44
C TYR A 917 44.06 7.63 10.71
N LYS A 918 44.71 8.59 11.36
CA LYS A 918 44.16 9.94 11.58
C LYS A 918 43.62 10.56 10.30
N GLY A 919 42.43 11.15 10.34
CA GLY A 919 41.77 11.71 9.17
C GLY A 919 40.95 10.72 8.35
N THR A 920 40.98 9.42 8.66
CA THR A 920 40.19 8.38 7.98
C THR A 920 39.07 7.84 8.87
N TYR A 921 37.98 7.37 8.24
CA TYR A 921 36.87 6.68 8.92
C TYR A 921 36.39 7.35 10.22
N GLU A 922 36.38 6.63 11.34
CA GLU A 922 35.95 7.09 12.66
C GLU A 922 36.91 8.13 13.26
N ARG A 923 38.14 8.22 12.76
CA ARG A 923 39.18 9.17 13.20
C ARG A 923 39.29 10.37 12.28
N ASN A 924 38.20 10.76 11.63
CA ASN A 924 38.15 11.90 10.71
C ASN A 924 38.49 13.23 11.40
N SER A 925 39.45 13.97 10.84
CA SER A 925 39.95 15.27 11.33
C SER A 925 39.49 16.46 10.48
N GLY A 926 38.67 16.21 9.44
CA GLY A 926 38.30 17.19 8.42
C GLY A 926 39.31 17.33 7.28
N LEU A 927 40.34 16.48 7.21
CA LEU A 927 41.31 16.47 6.12
C LEU A 927 40.61 16.19 4.77
N GLN A 928 40.70 17.14 3.83
CA GLN A 928 39.96 17.09 2.57
C GLN A 928 40.73 16.43 1.42
N SER A 929 42.05 16.26 1.56
CA SER A 929 42.94 15.80 0.49
C SER A 929 44.10 15.01 1.06
N ASN A 930 44.50 13.95 0.35
CA ASN A 930 45.73 13.20 0.59
C ASN A 930 46.92 13.70 -0.23
N ARG A 931 46.73 14.76 -1.05
CA ARG A 931 47.79 15.31 -1.90
C ARG A 931 48.77 16.13 -1.06
N PRO A 932 50.08 16.04 -1.34
CA PRO A 932 51.05 16.89 -0.67
C PRO A 932 50.79 18.37 -0.92
N ASP A 933 51.02 19.14 0.14
CA ASP A 933 51.12 20.59 0.08
C ASP A 933 52.13 21.09 1.12
N ARG A 934 52.42 22.39 1.11
CA ARG A 934 53.35 23.04 2.03
C ARG A 934 52.71 23.51 3.33
N SER A 935 51.55 22.98 3.71
CA SER A 935 50.88 23.32 4.96
C SER A 935 51.42 22.50 6.13
N LEU A 936 51.40 23.12 7.32
CA LEU A 936 51.66 22.40 8.57
C LEU A 936 50.62 21.29 8.81
N SER A 937 49.39 21.46 8.30
CA SER A 937 48.34 20.47 8.42
C SER A 937 48.69 19.18 7.69
N TYR A 938 49.14 19.24 6.43
CA TYR A 938 49.59 18.06 5.70
C TYR A 938 50.80 17.41 6.38
N ARG A 939 51.78 18.23 6.80
CA ARG A 939 52.96 17.77 7.53
C ARG A 939 52.59 16.96 8.77
N ASP A 940 51.76 17.53 9.63
CA ASP A 940 51.38 16.91 10.90
C ASP A 940 50.64 15.59 10.66
N HIS A 941 49.77 15.52 9.64
CA HIS A 941 49.09 14.28 9.28
C HIS A 941 50.05 13.18 8.80
N VAL A 942 51.06 13.49 7.97
CA VAL A 942 52.06 12.48 7.56
C VAL A 942 52.80 11.90 8.77
N ILE A 943 53.17 12.75 9.73
CA ILE A 943 53.82 12.34 10.97
C ILE A 943 52.86 11.48 11.82
N TRP A 944 51.61 11.90 11.97
CA TRP A 944 50.58 11.14 12.70
C TRP A 944 50.30 9.78 12.08
N TRP A 945 50.22 9.68 10.75
CA TRP A 945 50.05 8.41 10.04
C TRP A 945 51.21 7.45 10.29
N SER A 946 52.44 7.97 10.27
CA SER A 946 53.62 7.17 10.61
C SER A 946 53.55 6.69 12.06
N LYS A 947 53.17 7.57 12.99
CA LYS A 947 53.05 7.22 14.42
C LYS A 947 51.93 6.22 14.69
N ASP A 948 50.80 6.32 13.99
CA ASP A 948 49.71 5.34 14.06
C ASP A 948 50.20 3.96 13.58
N LEU A 949 50.97 3.91 12.48
CA LEU A 949 51.60 2.68 12.00
C LEU A 949 52.57 2.11 13.05
N SER A 950 53.47 2.93 13.58
CA SER A 950 54.46 2.50 14.57
C SER A 950 53.82 2.02 15.88
N ARG A 951 52.75 2.68 16.36
CA ARG A 951 51.97 2.23 17.53
C ARG A 951 51.20 0.94 17.26
N SER A 952 50.77 0.74 16.02
CA SER A 952 50.18 -0.52 15.58
C SER A 952 51.20 -1.66 15.63
N ILE A 953 52.46 -1.39 15.28
CA ILE A 953 53.57 -2.35 15.44
C ILE A 953 53.88 -2.59 16.92
N ASP A 954 53.88 -1.54 17.77
CA ASP A 954 54.05 -1.71 19.22
C ASP A 954 53.00 -2.69 19.79
N TYR A 955 51.75 -2.62 19.32
CA TYR A 955 50.71 -3.58 19.71
C TYR A 955 51.04 -5.02 19.25
N LEU A 956 51.53 -5.19 18.02
CA LEU A 956 51.94 -6.51 17.52
C LEU A 956 53.11 -7.12 18.31
N GLU A 957 54.03 -6.29 18.82
CA GLU A 957 55.13 -6.74 19.70
C GLU A 957 54.63 -7.32 21.04
N LEU A 958 53.42 -6.97 21.49
CA LEU A 958 52.79 -7.55 22.69
C LEU A 958 52.17 -8.93 22.44
N ARG A 959 52.03 -9.34 21.18
CA ARG A 959 51.30 -10.54 20.79
C ARG A 959 52.24 -11.73 20.60
N GLU A 960 52.06 -12.77 21.41
CA GLU A 960 52.84 -14.03 21.31
C GLU A 960 52.49 -14.84 20.04
N ASP A 961 51.31 -14.61 19.46
CA ASP A 961 50.83 -15.28 18.26
C ASP A 961 51.29 -14.60 16.96
N ILE A 962 52.11 -13.55 17.03
CA ILE A 962 52.66 -12.82 15.88
C ILE A 962 54.17 -13.04 15.78
N ASP A 963 54.69 -13.24 14.57
CA ASP A 963 56.14 -13.32 14.31
C ASP A 963 56.70 -11.91 14.11
N HIS A 964 57.38 -11.37 15.14
CA HIS A 964 57.87 -9.99 15.15
C HIS A 964 59.02 -9.76 14.15
N GLU A 965 59.68 -10.83 13.68
CA GLU A 965 60.71 -10.76 12.64
C GLU A 965 60.11 -10.80 11.21
N LYS A 966 58.78 -10.96 11.09
CA LYS A 966 58.08 -11.07 9.80
C LYS A 966 56.92 -10.10 9.68
N LEU A 967 57.23 -8.82 9.88
CA LEU A 967 56.31 -7.69 9.72
C LEU A 967 56.49 -7.01 8.35
N GLY A 968 55.50 -7.15 7.50
CA GLY A 968 55.47 -6.56 6.15
C GLY A 968 54.62 -5.30 6.10
N PHE A 969 54.90 -4.42 5.14
CA PHE A 969 54.04 -3.28 4.81
C PHE A 969 53.45 -3.44 3.42
N LEU A 970 52.15 -3.18 3.29
CA LEU A 970 51.49 -3.09 2.01
C LEU A 970 50.76 -1.76 1.89
N GLY A 971 51.23 -0.91 0.99
CA GLY A 971 50.59 0.36 0.65
C GLY A 971 49.82 0.27 -0.66
N LEU A 972 48.56 0.70 -0.66
CA LEU A 972 47.74 0.84 -1.87
C LEU A 972 47.62 2.30 -2.29
N SER A 973 47.97 2.64 -3.53
CA SER A 973 47.83 3.98 -4.13
C SER A 973 48.46 5.06 -3.25
N TRP A 974 47.66 5.80 -2.49
CA TRP A 974 48.13 6.74 -1.47
C TRP A 974 49.08 6.09 -0.45
N GLY A 975 48.75 4.91 0.07
CA GLY A 975 49.65 4.16 0.95
C GLY A 975 50.95 3.74 0.27
N ALA A 976 50.91 3.46 -1.05
CA ALA A 976 52.08 3.09 -1.82
C ALA A 976 53.04 4.30 -1.96
N ALA A 977 52.50 5.50 -2.15
CA ALA A 977 53.27 6.74 -2.14
C ALA A 977 53.94 7.00 -0.78
N LEU A 978 53.21 6.78 0.33
CA LEU A 978 53.76 6.88 1.69
C LEU A 978 54.75 5.76 2.04
N GLY A 979 54.81 4.68 1.24
CA GLY A 979 55.85 3.67 1.30
C GLY A 979 57.26 4.19 0.98
N ALA A 980 57.39 5.41 0.44
CA ALA A 980 58.68 6.11 0.36
C ALA A 980 59.16 6.63 1.74
N ILE A 981 58.26 6.79 2.71
CA ILE A 981 58.51 7.44 4.00
C ILE A 981 58.53 6.40 5.13
N PHE A 982 57.44 5.66 5.33
CA PHE A 982 57.27 4.84 6.54
C PHE A 982 58.35 3.78 6.76
N PRO A 983 58.78 3.02 5.75
CA PRO A 983 59.86 2.06 5.91
C PRO A 983 61.24 2.67 6.17
N ALA A 984 61.42 3.97 5.89
CA ALA A 984 62.66 4.68 6.22
C ALA A 984 62.71 5.09 7.71
N VAL A 985 61.54 5.35 8.31
CA VAL A 985 61.42 5.86 9.69
C VAL A 985 61.12 4.77 10.72
N ASP A 986 60.65 3.59 10.34
CA ASP A 986 60.43 2.44 11.23
C ASP A 986 61.16 1.18 10.75
N ASP A 987 62.28 0.84 11.41
CA ASP A 987 63.20 -0.22 11.01
C ASP A 987 62.69 -1.65 11.34
N ARG A 988 61.50 -1.76 11.94
CA ARG A 988 60.87 -3.04 12.28
C ARG A 988 60.15 -3.68 11.09
N LEU A 989 59.74 -2.88 10.11
CA LEU A 989 59.24 -3.38 8.83
C LEU A 989 60.37 -4.10 8.10
N LYS A 990 60.09 -5.27 7.54
CA LYS A 990 61.11 -6.13 6.92
C LYS A 990 60.95 -6.33 5.42
N VAL A 991 59.77 -6.05 4.86
CA VAL A 991 59.49 -6.13 3.42
C VAL A 991 58.32 -5.22 3.05
N CYS A 992 58.36 -4.63 1.86
CA CYS A 992 57.33 -3.72 1.34
C CYS A 992 56.75 -4.19 0.01
N VAL A 993 55.43 -4.03 -0.13
CA VAL A 993 54.71 -4.10 -1.40
C VAL A 993 53.94 -2.81 -1.62
N LEU A 994 54.23 -2.11 -2.72
CA LEU A 994 53.69 -0.80 -3.08
C LEU A 994 52.86 -0.94 -4.37
N VAL A 995 51.54 -0.86 -4.24
CA VAL A 995 50.61 -1.09 -5.37
C VAL A 995 50.11 0.25 -5.90
N GLY A 996 50.46 0.62 -7.14
CA GLY A 996 50.11 1.91 -7.73
C GLY A 996 50.84 3.09 -7.09
N GLY A 997 52.10 2.88 -6.66
CA GLY A 997 52.93 3.90 -6.02
C GLY A 997 53.78 4.73 -6.97
N GLY A 998 54.30 5.85 -6.48
CA GLY A 998 55.16 6.80 -7.19
C GLY A 998 55.28 8.11 -6.41
N PHE A 999 56.14 9.02 -6.85
CA PHE A 999 56.19 10.36 -6.27
C PHE A 999 55.04 11.24 -6.74
N TYR A 1000 54.41 11.95 -5.80
CA TYR A 1000 53.45 12.99 -6.12
C TYR A 1000 54.14 14.25 -6.63
N PHE A 1001 53.64 14.80 -7.73
CA PHE A 1001 54.22 15.98 -8.38
C PHE A 1001 54.14 17.24 -7.50
N GLU A 1002 53.19 17.32 -6.58
CA GLU A 1002 53.05 18.44 -5.67
C GLU A 1002 54.19 18.45 -4.61
N PRO A 1003 54.89 19.58 -4.39
CA PRO A 1003 55.94 19.65 -3.38
C PRO A 1003 55.36 19.73 -1.96
N ALA A 1004 56.02 19.06 -1.01
CA ALA A 1004 55.69 19.15 0.41
C ALA A 1004 56.73 19.98 1.17
N LEU A 1005 56.56 20.12 2.49
CA LEU A 1005 57.66 20.55 3.36
C LEU A 1005 58.76 19.47 3.40
N PRO A 1006 60.06 19.83 3.47
CA PRO A 1006 61.16 18.87 3.37
C PRO A 1006 61.04 17.67 4.31
N GLU A 1007 60.57 17.88 5.55
CA GLU A 1007 60.40 16.85 6.58
C GLU A 1007 59.28 15.83 6.32
N VAL A 1008 58.51 16.00 5.25
CA VAL A 1008 57.42 15.10 4.82
C VAL A 1008 57.36 14.91 3.30
N ASP A 1009 58.36 15.38 2.55
CA ASP A 1009 58.45 15.20 1.10
C ASP A 1009 59.08 13.84 0.77
N GLN A 1010 58.39 13.04 -0.05
CA GLN A 1010 58.77 11.64 -0.34
C GLN A 1010 60.21 11.49 -0.86
N ILE A 1011 60.69 12.47 -1.64
CA ILE A 1011 62.03 12.45 -2.24
C ILE A 1011 63.14 12.39 -1.17
N ASN A 1012 62.89 12.96 0.01
CA ASN A 1012 63.85 13.05 1.11
C ASN A 1012 63.94 11.76 1.94
N PHE A 1013 63.02 10.82 1.75
CA PHE A 1013 62.93 9.59 2.53
C PHE A 1013 63.25 8.34 1.70
N ALA A 1014 62.91 8.34 0.39
CA ALA A 1014 63.14 7.19 -0.49
C ALA A 1014 64.60 6.66 -0.47
N PRO A 1015 65.67 7.51 -0.47
CA PRO A 1015 67.06 7.04 -0.35
C PRO A 1015 67.38 6.27 0.93
N HIS A 1016 66.50 6.37 1.94
CA HIS A 1016 66.67 5.76 3.26
C HIS A 1016 65.80 4.50 3.46
N VAL A 1017 64.99 4.10 2.47
CA VAL A 1017 64.28 2.82 2.49
C VAL A 1017 65.24 1.68 2.13
N ARG A 1018 65.68 0.92 3.14
CA ARG A 1018 66.73 -0.12 2.99
C ARG A 1018 66.22 -1.56 2.93
N ILE A 1019 64.92 -1.77 3.12
CA ILE A 1019 64.29 -3.10 3.09
C ILE A 1019 63.83 -3.47 1.67
N PRO A 1020 63.60 -4.75 1.36
CA PRO A 1020 63.11 -5.15 0.05
C PRO A 1020 61.77 -4.52 -0.35
N VAL A 1021 61.66 -4.03 -1.59
CA VAL A 1021 60.49 -3.32 -2.11
C VAL A 1021 60.01 -3.89 -3.45
N LEU A 1022 58.76 -4.29 -3.51
CA LEU A 1022 58.05 -4.56 -4.76
C LEU A 1022 57.13 -3.40 -5.11
N MET A 1023 57.35 -2.77 -6.26
CA MET A 1023 56.41 -1.82 -6.86
C MET A 1023 55.61 -2.54 -7.95
N ILE A 1024 54.28 -2.53 -7.82
CA ILE A 1024 53.34 -3.11 -8.80
C ILE A 1024 52.51 -1.96 -9.38
N ASN A 1025 52.72 -1.62 -10.65
CA ASN A 1025 52.15 -0.43 -11.26
C ASN A 1025 51.50 -0.72 -12.61
N GLY A 1026 50.57 0.15 -13.00
CA GLY A 1026 50.10 0.22 -14.37
C GLY A 1026 51.00 1.10 -15.23
N ARG A 1027 51.32 0.62 -16.43
CA ARG A 1027 52.05 1.34 -17.48
C ARG A 1027 51.36 2.64 -17.89
N TYR A 1028 50.04 2.70 -17.74
CA TYR A 1028 49.22 3.78 -18.23
C TYR A 1028 48.55 4.58 -17.12
N ASP A 1029 49.17 4.59 -15.95
CA ASP A 1029 48.76 5.41 -14.82
C ASP A 1029 48.77 6.90 -15.21
N GLY A 1030 47.58 7.50 -15.25
CA GLY A 1030 47.41 8.93 -15.55
C GLY A 1030 47.58 9.85 -14.34
N ALA A 1031 47.76 9.31 -13.13
CA ALA A 1031 47.99 10.09 -11.91
C ALA A 1031 49.46 10.11 -11.54
N LEU A 1032 50.17 8.98 -11.69
CA LEU A 1032 51.59 8.81 -11.40
C LEU A 1032 52.26 8.22 -12.64
N LEU A 1033 52.67 9.08 -13.58
CA LEU A 1033 53.27 8.66 -14.85
C LEU A 1033 54.54 7.84 -14.64
N VAL A 1034 54.74 6.77 -15.42
CA VAL A 1034 55.91 5.86 -15.29
C VAL A 1034 57.22 6.64 -15.28
N GLU A 1035 57.49 7.45 -16.30
CA GLU A 1035 58.77 8.15 -16.48
C GLU A 1035 58.93 9.41 -15.61
N LYS A 1036 57.84 9.96 -15.07
CA LYS A 1036 57.87 11.23 -14.31
C LYS A 1036 57.65 11.05 -12.82
N SER A 1037 57.18 9.89 -12.37
CA SER A 1037 56.79 9.67 -10.97
C SER A 1037 57.21 8.28 -10.47
N GLN A 1038 56.79 7.20 -11.15
CA GLN A 1038 57.02 5.84 -10.64
C GLN A 1038 58.50 5.45 -10.70
N ARG A 1039 59.13 5.64 -11.86
CA ARG A 1039 60.54 5.32 -12.08
C ARG A 1039 61.46 6.21 -11.25
N PRO A 1040 61.28 7.54 -11.18
CA PRO A 1040 62.04 8.38 -10.25
C PRO A 1040 61.99 7.90 -8.80
N MET A 1041 60.81 7.47 -8.31
CA MET A 1041 60.71 6.88 -6.97
C MET A 1041 61.50 5.58 -6.86
N PHE A 1042 61.28 4.64 -7.78
CA PHE A 1042 61.95 3.32 -7.78
C PHE A 1042 63.48 3.42 -7.83
N ASP A 1043 63.99 4.29 -8.71
CA ASP A 1043 65.42 4.50 -8.90
C ASP A 1043 66.04 5.12 -7.64
N LEU A 1044 65.32 6.03 -6.98
CA LEU A 1044 65.79 6.73 -5.79
C LEU A 1044 65.69 5.89 -4.49
N LEU A 1045 64.96 4.77 -4.50
CA LEU A 1045 64.92 3.86 -3.34
C LEU A 1045 66.33 3.41 -2.95
N GLY A 1046 66.69 3.59 -1.68
CA GLY A 1046 67.94 3.11 -1.08
C GLY A 1046 68.06 1.59 -0.92
N THR A 1047 67.05 0.87 -1.42
CA THR A 1047 66.95 -0.59 -1.41
C THR A 1047 67.95 -1.18 -2.39
N PRO A 1048 68.70 -2.24 -2.02
CA PRO A 1048 69.61 -2.92 -2.94
C PRO A 1048 68.90 -3.36 -4.22
N ASP A 1049 69.55 -3.24 -5.39
CA ASP A 1049 68.92 -3.56 -6.69
C ASP A 1049 68.39 -5.00 -6.78
N LYS A 1050 69.07 -5.96 -6.14
CA LYS A 1050 68.62 -7.35 -6.07
C LYS A 1050 67.31 -7.52 -5.28
N ASP A 1051 67.02 -6.57 -4.39
CA ASP A 1051 65.92 -6.58 -3.43
C ASP A 1051 64.83 -5.55 -3.77
N LYS A 1052 64.88 -4.92 -4.94
CA LYS A 1052 63.78 -4.10 -5.46
C LYS A 1052 63.32 -4.55 -6.85
N ARG A 1053 62.01 -4.53 -7.09
CA ARG A 1053 61.42 -4.83 -8.40
C ARG A 1053 60.31 -3.85 -8.74
N HIS A 1054 60.26 -3.41 -10.00
CA HIS A 1054 59.18 -2.60 -10.56
C HIS A 1054 58.46 -3.38 -11.65
N LEU A 1055 57.28 -3.90 -11.33
CA LEU A 1055 56.43 -4.64 -12.27
C LEU A 1055 55.43 -3.68 -12.92
N LEU A 1056 55.49 -3.60 -14.25
CA LEU A 1056 54.62 -2.77 -15.06
C LEU A 1056 53.66 -3.64 -15.88
N PHE A 1057 52.37 -3.47 -15.63
CA PHE A 1057 51.30 -4.15 -16.37
C PHE A 1057 50.55 -3.18 -17.27
N ASP A 1058 49.93 -3.70 -18.33
CA ASP A 1058 49.14 -2.90 -19.29
C ASP A 1058 47.78 -2.53 -18.69
N SER A 1059 47.81 -1.72 -17.63
CA SER A 1059 46.64 -1.25 -16.88
C SER A 1059 46.74 0.25 -16.57
N GLY A 1060 45.62 0.84 -16.12
CA GLY A 1060 45.61 2.15 -15.46
C GLY A 1060 46.24 2.11 -14.07
N HIS A 1061 45.89 3.04 -13.18
CA HIS A 1061 46.54 3.24 -11.87
C HIS A 1061 46.76 1.97 -11.02
N LEU A 1062 45.82 1.00 -11.03
CA LEU A 1062 45.90 -0.23 -10.22
C LEU A 1062 45.81 -1.50 -11.09
N PRO A 1063 46.87 -2.34 -11.19
CA PRO A 1063 46.90 -3.58 -11.96
C PRO A 1063 46.28 -4.77 -11.19
N ARG A 1064 45.00 -4.67 -10.80
CA ARG A 1064 44.34 -5.55 -9.80
C ARG A 1064 44.51 -7.07 -10.04
N GLU A 1065 44.53 -7.51 -11.30
CA GLU A 1065 44.60 -8.94 -11.64
C GLU A 1065 45.92 -9.59 -11.20
N HIS A 1066 47.01 -8.83 -11.14
CA HIS A 1066 48.35 -9.33 -10.83
C HIS A 1066 48.79 -9.07 -9.39
N VAL A 1067 48.10 -8.16 -8.68
CA VAL A 1067 48.50 -7.74 -7.32
C VAL A 1067 48.58 -8.94 -6.38
N ASN A 1068 47.57 -9.80 -6.38
CA ASN A 1068 47.45 -10.88 -5.40
C ASN A 1068 48.61 -11.87 -5.50
N GLU A 1069 48.87 -12.35 -6.72
CA GLU A 1069 49.90 -13.36 -6.99
C GLU A 1069 51.31 -12.79 -6.73
N GLU A 1070 51.60 -11.60 -7.27
CA GLU A 1070 52.94 -11.01 -7.15
C GLU A 1070 53.25 -10.56 -5.72
N SER A 1071 52.26 -10.04 -4.98
CA SER A 1071 52.45 -9.72 -3.56
C SER A 1071 52.75 -10.97 -2.74
N LEU A 1072 52.01 -12.07 -2.94
CA LEU A 1072 52.23 -13.32 -2.22
C LEU A 1072 53.62 -13.91 -2.50
N LYS A 1073 54.02 -13.96 -3.79
CA LYS A 1073 55.37 -14.40 -4.18
C LYS A 1073 56.46 -13.57 -3.51
N TRP A 1074 56.27 -12.26 -3.40
CA TRP A 1074 57.24 -11.38 -2.78
C TRP A 1074 57.36 -11.60 -1.28
N PHE A 1075 56.22 -11.71 -0.58
CA PHE A 1075 56.24 -12.06 0.84
C PHE A 1075 56.83 -13.46 1.06
N ASP A 1076 56.50 -14.45 0.23
CA ASP A 1076 57.08 -15.81 0.32
C ASP A 1076 58.60 -15.79 0.12
N LEU A 1077 59.12 -14.94 -0.76
CA LEU A 1077 60.56 -14.82 -1.02
C LEU A 1077 61.33 -14.34 0.22
N TYR A 1078 60.79 -13.39 0.98
CA TYR A 1078 61.50 -12.77 2.11
C TYR A 1078 61.11 -13.32 3.48
N PHE A 1079 59.87 -13.78 3.66
CA PHE A 1079 59.38 -14.36 4.92
C PHE A 1079 59.35 -15.89 4.91
N GLY A 1080 59.51 -16.50 3.74
CA GLY A 1080 59.24 -17.92 3.52
C GLY A 1080 57.75 -18.19 3.29
N PRO A 1081 57.41 -19.31 2.62
CA PRO A 1081 56.02 -19.71 2.40
C PRO A 1081 55.32 -20.02 3.73
N VAL A 1082 54.01 -19.76 3.79
CA VAL A 1082 53.19 -20.10 4.96
C VAL A 1082 52.81 -21.58 4.90
N VAL A 1083 53.05 -22.31 6.00
CA VAL A 1083 52.56 -23.68 6.15
C VAL A 1083 51.06 -23.65 6.43
N GLN A 1084 50.26 -24.09 5.46
CA GLN A 1084 48.81 -24.17 5.64
C GLN A 1084 48.42 -25.42 6.44
N LYS A 1085 47.47 -25.28 7.37
CA LYS A 1085 46.83 -26.40 8.07
C LYS A 1085 46.13 -27.27 7.02
N GLU A 1086 46.41 -28.57 7.02
CA GLU A 1086 45.68 -29.52 6.17
C GLU A 1086 44.17 -29.30 6.36
N ALA A 1087 43.48 -29.00 5.27
CA ALA A 1087 42.04 -28.88 5.29
C ALA A 1087 41.46 -30.25 5.66
N LYS A 1088 40.96 -30.41 6.89
CA LYS A 1088 40.02 -31.49 7.17
C LYS A 1088 38.84 -31.29 6.21
N GLN A 1089 38.80 -32.10 5.17
CA GLN A 1089 37.63 -32.30 4.34
C GLN A 1089 36.53 -32.83 5.26
N THR A 1090 35.69 -31.94 5.77
CA THR A 1090 34.36 -32.29 6.24
C THR A 1090 33.39 -31.80 5.19
N GLU A 1091 32.78 -32.78 4.52
CA GLU A 1091 31.73 -32.69 3.50
C GLU A 1091 30.56 -31.78 3.90
#